data_AF-A0AAE6MAE0-F1
#
_entry.id   AF-A0AAE6MAE0-F1
#
_cell.length_a   1.000
_cell.length_b   1.000
_cell.length_c   1.000
_cell.angle_alpha   90.00
_cell.angle_beta   90.00
_cell.angle_gamma   90.00
#
_symmetry.space_group_name_H-M   'P 1'
#
loop_
_entity.id
_entity.type
_entity.pdbx_description
1 polymer ?
#
loop_
_entity_poly.entity_id
_entity_poly.type
_entity_poly.pdbx_seq_one_letter_code
_entity_poly.pdbx_strand_id
1 'polypeptide(L)'
;MIYIYPYGNFGKSIEKCLKLFNLQYDIIDDSNNKISLNHTNIDSKNDIVLICIAKNPNQIIDKLNLKGNFNHIDGVLYCLDILKTEFKFDKPNHSYEDILAELFGITNCLDQNSTSRSEFVKFFNQYGNFINNYYKNKFKNIKIWGGIDVSFSNMKHLYKIPSILEQNGLNLIYIFQTKYYKEDPNKKFIIILNYYLWHFLDFLPNILSSANMKVSNNTKLYFIEHAYCTPRVLPIISDNPKQELNGYLLKNKNNINLIGNKQDYEICEKIYNSIIVKAGYPSIDKNLENYSNDCKKEWVMIAFVDDAIDENSAFNLAKVLLENGYKVIARVHPAFKENMKKLYSISNLNFIFDGSSSPIESFKNSFTVITNHSSLAHTYPLTTLRKAILFMPNSILDKEIYGKTFFDENLHLKATNFDEILLNLKELEAKKDDLYEQEKIRSYRNNEVYNLGHSSEFIAGFILGKWGGGMSNFNMKIIKAGYPSLDKNIDKYIHKQNPKYILISFFQSNAVAKDTIKLVKFLIKNRYMIIIRLKPGENDFKCYSELDNKSIIYDDGSDDVIHSFENSFTLITDYSSIAHTYPLTTLRKAILFMPNSILDKEIYGKTFFDENLHLKATNFDEILLNLKELEAKKDDLYEQEKIRSYRNNEVYNLGHSSEFIANFILEKLKEK
;
A
#
# COMPACT_ATOMS: atom_id res chain seq x y z
N MET A 1 -7.59 -9.63 54.53
CA MET A 1 -7.24 -10.17 53.19
C MET A 1 -8.06 -9.44 52.13
N ILE A 2 -7.56 -9.29 50.91
CA ILE A 2 -8.30 -8.68 49.78
C ILE A 2 -8.84 -9.78 48.89
N TYR A 3 -10.11 -9.72 48.46
CA TYR A 3 -10.70 -10.67 47.52
C TYR A 3 -11.11 -9.99 46.23
N ILE A 4 -10.73 -10.55 45.08
CA ILE A 4 -11.15 -10.07 43.75
C ILE A 4 -12.41 -10.82 43.33
N TYR A 5 -13.55 -10.12 43.18
CA TYR A 5 -14.83 -10.77 42.84
C TYR A 5 -15.72 -9.89 41.93
N PRO A 6 -16.27 -10.41 40.82
CA PRO A 6 -15.99 -11.71 40.22
C PRO A 6 -14.67 -11.74 39.43
N TYR A 7 -14.02 -12.91 39.39
CA TYR A 7 -12.79 -13.11 38.63
C TYR A 7 -13.02 -13.31 37.12
N GLY A 8 -13.42 -12.23 36.46
CA GLY A 8 -13.50 -12.14 35.00
C GLY A 8 -12.31 -11.38 34.38
N ASN A 9 -12.48 -10.87 33.16
CA ASN A 9 -11.49 -9.99 32.53
C ASN A 9 -11.18 -8.73 33.38
N PHE A 10 -12.18 -8.21 34.08
CA PHE A 10 -12.02 -7.10 35.04
C PHE A 10 -11.23 -7.54 36.28
N GLY A 11 -11.56 -8.70 36.85
CA GLY A 11 -10.82 -9.26 37.99
C GLY A 11 -9.33 -9.47 37.68
N LYS A 12 -9.00 -10.02 36.50
CA LYS A 12 -7.60 -10.16 36.02
C LYS A 12 -6.86 -8.83 35.88
N SER A 13 -7.61 -7.76 35.64
CA SER A 13 -7.05 -6.41 35.50
C SER A 13 -6.76 -5.78 36.86
N ILE A 14 -7.68 -5.93 37.82
CA ILE A 14 -7.43 -5.55 39.22
C ILE A 14 -6.29 -6.38 39.82
N GLU A 15 -6.24 -7.68 39.53
CA GLU A 15 -5.16 -8.58 39.97
C GLU A 15 -3.78 -8.07 39.55
N LYS A 16 -3.62 -7.64 38.30
CA LYS A 16 -2.37 -7.04 37.82
C LYS A 16 -1.99 -5.79 38.58
N CYS A 17 -2.96 -4.94 38.93
CA CYS A 17 -2.71 -3.75 39.73
C CYS A 17 -2.24 -4.13 41.15
N LEU A 18 -2.90 -5.07 41.82
CA LEU A 18 -2.51 -5.50 43.16
C LEU A 18 -1.12 -6.17 43.17
N LYS A 19 -0.78 -6.96 42.13
CA LYS A 19 0.56 -7.54 41.95
C LYS A 19 1.65 -6.48 41.84
N LEU A 20 1.40 -5.40 41.10
CA LEU A 20 2.37 -4.31 40.93
C LEU A 20 2.74 -3.66 42.27
N PHE A 21 1.80 -3.56 43.20
CA PHE A 21 2.03 -3.00 44.54
C PHE A 21 2.35 -4.07 45.61
N ASN A 22 2.64 -5.31 45.21
CA ASN A 22 2.93 -6.42 46.11
C ASN A 22 1.85 -6.64 47.20
N LEU A 23 0.58 -6.37 46.87
CA LEU A 23 -0.54 -6.55 47.80
C LEU A 23 -0.98 -8.01 47.82
N GLN A 24 -1.27 -8.54 49.01
CA GLN A 24 -1.84 -9.89 49.16
C GLN A 24 -3.32 -9.87 48.81
N TYR A 25 -3.73 -10.81 47.97
CA TYR A 25 -5.12 -10.98 47.55
C TYR A 25 -5.43 -12.45 47.27
N ASP A 26 -6.72 -12.75 47.28
CA ASP A 26 -7.31 -14.02 46.84
C ASP A 26 -8.37 -13.75 45.76
N ILE A 27 -8.76 -14.83 45.09
CA ILE A 27 -9.62 -14.78 43.90
C ILE A 27 -10.93 -15.50 44.18
N ILE A 28 -12.05 -14.88 43.81
CA ILE A 28 -13.36 -15.52 43.85
C ILE A 28 -13.92 -15.65 42.43
N ASP A 29 -14.18 -16.89 42.01
CA ASP A 29 -14.70 -17.23 40.68
C ASP A 29 -15.88 -18.19 40.80
N ASP A 30 -17.09 -17.69 40.57
CA ASP A 30 -18.31 -18.50 40.62
C ASP A 30 -18.36 -19.60 39.54
N SER A 31 -17.52 -19.52 38.49
CA SER A 31 -17.39 -20.59 37.50
C SER A 31 -16.59 -21.80 38.00
N ASN A 32 -15.87 -21.66 39.12
CA ASN A 32 -15.10 -22.71 39.74
C ASN A 32 -15.57 -22.96 41.17
N ASN A 33 -16.25 -24.09 41.39
CA ASN A 33 -16.83 -24.45 42.68
C ASN A 33 -15.87 -24.31 43.86
N LYS A 34 -14.58 -24.63 43.70
CA LYS A 34 -13.58 -24.60 44.80
C LYS A 34 -13.24 -23.19 45.31
N ILE A 35 -13.32 -22.20 44.43
CA ILE A 35 -13.00 -20.79 44.72
C ILE A 35 -14.23 -19.89 44.50
N SER A 36 -15.41 -20.50 44.49
CA SER A 36 -16.67 -19.78 44.34
C SER A 36 -16.97 -18.96 45.59
N LEU A 37 -17.87 -17.97 45.45
CA LEU A 37 -18.28 -17.15 46.59
C LEU A 37 -18.74 -18.05 47.73
N ASN A 38 -19.53 -19.10 47.45
CA ASN A 38 -20.09 -20.01 48.45
C ASN A 38 -19.05 -20.81 49.26
N HIS A 39 -17.92 -21.18 48.66
CA HIS A 39 -16.91 -22.04 49.30
C HIS A 39 -15.71 -21.26 49.85
N THR A 40 -15.65 -19.95 49.60
CA THR A 40 -14.61 -19.08 50.13
C THR A 40 -15.01 -18.61 51.55
N ASN A 41 -14.10 -18.78 52.51
CA ASN A 41 -14.23 -18.24 53.87
C ASN A 41 -13.73 -16.80 53.89
N ILE A 42 -14.66 -15.86 54.07
CA ILE A 42 -14.39 -14.42 54.12
C ILE A 42 -14.75 -13.93 55.52
N ASP A 43 -13.81 -13.28 56.21
CA ASP A 43 -14.07 -12.60 57.48
C ASP A 43 -14.75 -11.25 57.23
N SER A 44 -16.06 -11.20 57.52
CA SER A 44 -16.89 -9.98 57.38
C SER A 44 -16.36 -8.73 58.08
N LYS A 45 -15.47 -8.84 59.08
CA LYS A 45 -14.91 -7.68 59.79
C LYS A 45 -13.57 -7.21 59.23
N ASN A 46 -12.71 -8.13 58.80
CA ASN A 46 -11.31 -7.85 58.49
C ASN A 46 -10.96 -7.97 56.99
N ASP A 47 -11.80 -8.64 56.21
CA ASP A 47 -11.57 -8.83 54.79
C ASP A 47 -12.36 -7.83 53.94
N ILE A 48 -11.84 -7.53 52.76
CA ILE A 48 -12.45 -6.60 51.81
C ILE A 48 -12.64 -7.30 50.47
N VAL A 49 -13.86 -7.25 49.94
CA VAL A 49 -14.18 -7.74 48.61
C VAL A 49 -14.14 -6.60 47.60
N LEU A 50 -13.23 -6.67 46.63
CA LEU A 50 -13.15 -5.76 45.50
C LEU A 50 -14.16 -6.16 44.43
N ILE A 51 -15.18 -5.35 44.23
CA ILE A 51 -16.20 -5.57 43.21
C ILE A 51 -15.63 -5.23 41.83
N CYS A 52 -15.49 -6.27 40.99
CA CYS A 52 -14.79 -6.23 39.71
C CYS A 52 -15.75 -6.40 38.52
N ILE A 53 -16.79 -5.58 38.43
CA ILE A 53 -17.76 -5.60 37.32
C ILE A 53 -18.04 -4.21 36.76
N ALA A 54 -18.26 -4.14 35.44
CA ALA A 54 -18.51 -2.89 34.73
C ALA A 54 -19.99 -2.46 34.73
N LYS A 55 -20.93 -3.40 34.74
CA LYS A 55 -22.37 -3.14 34.67
C LYS A 55 -23.07 -3.83 35.83
N ASN A 56 -24.08 -3.16 36.40
CA ASN A 56 -24.94 -3.67 37.47
C ASN A 56 -24.18 -4.20 38.71
N PRO A 57 -23.32 -3.38 39.34
CA PRO A 57 -22.61 -3.79 40.57
C PRO A 57 -23.57 -4.20 41.69
N ASN A 58 -24.79 -3.64 41.71
CA ASN A 58 -25.83 -3.98 42.68
C ASN A 58 -26.13 -5.49 42.75
N GLN A 59 -26.09 -6.22 41.63
CA GLN A 59 -26.32 -7.67 41.65
C GLN A 59 -25.25 -8.43 42.42
N ILE A 60 -24.00 -7.96 42.36
CA ILE A 60 -22.88 -8.53 43.13
C ILE A 60 -23.00 -8.13 44.59
N ILE A 61 -23.36 -6.88 44.86
CA ILE A 61 -23.61 -6.37 46.22
C ILE A 61 -24.72 -7.17 46.89
N ASP A 62 -25.84 -7.40 46.21
CA ASP A 62 -26.96 -8.20 46.72
C ASP A 62 -26.53 -9.62 47.05
N LYS A 63 -25.72 -10.26 46.18
CA LYS A 63 -25.12 -11.58 46.44
C LYS A 63 -24.23 -11.59 47.70
N LEU A 64 -23.39 -10.57 47.88
CA LEU A 64 -22.51 -10.44 49.04
C LEU A 64 -23.33 -10.20 50.32
N ASN A 65 -24.38 -9.38 50.24
CA ASN A 65 -25.29 -9.07 51.34
C ASN A 65 -26.06 -10.31 51.80
N LEU A 66 -26.60 -11.09 50.86
CA LEU A 66 -27.33 -12.32 51.15
C LEU A 66 -26.47 -13.38 51.83
N LYS A 67 -25.16 -13.44 51.51
CA LYS A 67 -24.27 -14.45 52.09
C LYS A 67 -23.75 -14.08 53.48
N GLY A 68 -23.46 -12.81 53.73
CA GLY A 68 -22.87 -12.41 55.02
C GLY A 68 -22.62 -10.93 55.23
N ASN A 69 -23.14 -10.05 54.37
CA ASN A 69 -22.95 -8.59 54.44
C ASN A 69 -21.46 -8.19 54.57
N PHE A 70 -20.63 -8.71 53.66
CA PHE A 70 -19.19 -8.48 53.66
C PHE A 70 -18.84 -7.02 53.32
N ASN A 71 -17.76 -6.52 53.93
CA ASN A 71 -17.14 -5.26 53.52
C ASN A 71 -16.71 -5.35 52.06
N HIS A 72 -17.14 -4.38 51.25
CA HIS A 72 -16.84 -4.34 49.84
C HIS A 72 -16.56 -2.93 49.36
N ILE A 73 -15.73 -2.83 48.33
CA ILE A 73 -15.39 -1.57 47.66
C ILE A 73 -15.31 -1.82 46.16
N ASP A 74 -15.56 -0.76 45.38
CA ASP A 74 -15.30 -0.80 43.96
C ASP A 74 -13.80 -1.05 43.69
N GLY A 75 -13.48 -2.12 42.96
CA GLY A 75 -12.09 -2.51 42.71
C GLY A 75 -11.30 -1.45 41.92
N VAL A 76 -11.97 -0.69 41.04
CA VAL A 76 -11.34 0.40 40.28
C VAL A 76 -11.01 1.57 41.20
N LEU A 77 -11.92 1.95 42.09
CA LEU A 77 -11.69 3.05 43.04
C LEU A 77 -10.59 2.69 44.05
N TYR A 78 -10.57 1.44 44.52
CA TYR A 78 -9.50 0.96 45.40
C TYR A 78 -8.12 1.05 44.73
N CYS A 79 -8.00 0.56 43.49
CA CYS A 79 -6.76 0.69 42.73
C CYS A 79 -6.39 2.15 42.45
N LEU A 80 -7.38 3.01 42.21
CA LEU A 80 -7.17 4.44 42.02
C LEU A 80 -6.65 5.13 43.29
N ASP A 81 -7.11 4.73 44.47
CA ASP A 81 -6.65 5.32 45.73
C ASP A 81 -5.24 4.85 46.12
N ILE A 82 -4.89 3.59 45.83
CA ILE A 82 -3.49 3.12 45.89
C ILE A 82 -2.64 3.98 44.96
N LEU A 83 -3.07 4.16 43.71
CA LEU A 83 -2.36 4.99 42.74
C LEU A 83 -2.14 6.41 43.25
N LYS A 84 -3.16 7.10 43.80
CA LYS A 84 -2.99 8.46 44.33
C LYS A 84 -2.02 8.51 45.53
N THR A 85 -1.98 7.46 46.33
CA THR A 85 -1.17 7.40 47.56
C THR A 85 0.29 7.15 47.26
N GLU A 86 0.54 6.16 46.40
CA GLU A 86 1.89 5.77 45.96
C GLU A 86 2.45 6.78 44.95
N PHE A 87 1.59 7.35 44.09
CA PHE A 87 1.98 8.29 43.04
C PHE A 87 1.79 9.74 43.46
N LYS A 88 2.86 10.35 43.98
CA LYS A 88 2.92 11.80 44.20
C LYS A 88 3.49 12.48 42.96
N PHE A 89 2.66 13.25 42.26
CA PHE A 89 3.06 14.03 41.07
C PHE A 89 4.26 14.97 41.31
N ASP A 90 4.63 15.22 42.57
CA ASP A 90 5.67 16.17 42.99
C ASP A 90 7.00 15.52 43.45
N LYS A 91 7.17 14.19 43.37
CA LYS A 91 8.40 13.53 43.89
C LYS A 91 9.45 13.22 42.79
N PRO A 92 10.71 13.71 42.92
CA PRO A 92 11.75 13.58 41.90
C PRO A 92 12.58 12.28 41.91
N ASN A 93 12.28 11.30 42.79
CA ASN A 93 13.22 10.20 43.10
C ASN A 93 12.89 8.81 42.53
N HIS A 94 11.87 8.68 41.68
CA HIS A 94 11.67 7.44 40.91
C HIS A 94 12.15 7.68 39.48
N SER A 95 12.80 6.69 38.84
CA SER A 95 13.10 6.81 37.41
C SER A 95 11.76 6.94 36.67
N TYR A 96 11.66 7.95 35.82
CA TYR A 96 10.43 8.27 35.10
C TYR A 96 9.99 7.09 34.21
N GLU A 97 10.95 6.29 33.75
CA GLU A 97 10.74 5.06 32.98
C GLU A 97 10.07 3.94 33.79
N ASP A 98 10.42 3.76 35.07
CA ASP A 98 9.80 2.75 35.97
C ASP A 98 8.36 3.15 36.32
N ILE A 99 8.16 4.44 36.61
CA ILE A 99 6.85 5.08 36.83
C ILE A 99 5.90 4.84 35.64
N LEU A 100 6.41 5.03 34.44
CA LEU A 100 5.65 4.87 33.21
C LEU A 100 5.26 3.40 33.03
N ALA A 101 6.22 2.47 33.16
CA ALA A 101 5.98 1.03 32.99
C ALA A 101 4.91 0.49 33.96
N GLU A 102 4.94 0.91 35.22
CA GLU A 102 3.96 0.51 36.25
C GLU A 102 2.57 1.10 35.98
N LEU A 103 2.48 2.40 35.66
CA LEU A 103 1.22 3.07 35.34
C LEU A 103 0.57 2.55 34.04
N PHE A 104 1.36 2.14 33.06
CA PHE A 104 0.87 1.58 31.79
C PHE A 104 0.15 0.24 31.96
N GLY A 105 0.64 -0.62 32.86
CA GLY A 105 -0.06 -1.84 33.24
C GLY A 105 -1.43 -1.54 33.81
N ILE A 106 -1.53 -0.49 34.63
CA ILE A 106 -2.72 -0.13 35.40
C ILE A 106 -3.76 0.61 34.56
N THR A 107 -3.36 1.53 33.67
CA THR A 107 -4.32 2.20 32.76
C THR A 107 -4.97 1.24 31.78
N ASN A 108 -4.24 0.24 31.25
CA ASN A 108 -4.81 -0.82 30.41
C ASN A 108 -5.79 -1.72 31.19
N CYS A 109 -5.60 -1.86 32.50
CA CYS A 109 -6.46 -2.65 33.38
C CYS A 109 -7.82 -1.97 33.66
N LEU A 110 -7.88 -0.65 33.50
CA LEU A 110 -9.07 0.15 33.77
C LEU A 110 -9.85 0.47 32.47
N ASP A 111 -9.30 0.10 31.31
CA ASP A 111 -9.55 0.70 29.98
C ASP A 111 -10.80 0.24 29.21
N GLN A 112 -11.73 -0.49 29.80
CA GLN A 112 -12.89 -0.95 29.01
C GLN A 112 -14.23 -0.37 29.44
N ASN A 113 -14.40 0.11 30.68
CA ASN A 113 -15.67 0.69 31.16
C ASN A 113 -15.53 1.62 32.39
N SER A 114 -14.31 2.05 32.79
CA SER A 114 -14.11 2.96 33.94
C SER A 114 -14.34 4.44 33.61
N THR A 115 -14.52 4.78 32.33
CA THR A 115 -14.81 6.14 31.84
C THR A 115 -16.15 6.71 32.36
N SER A 116 -16.99 5.89 32.99
CA SER A 116 -18.22 6.33 33.67
C SER A 116 -17.98 6.84 35.10
N ARG A 117 -16.84 6.52 35.74
CA ARG A 117 -16.53 6.94 37.11
C ARG A 117 -15.84 8.31 37.07
N SER A 118 -16.52 9.32 37.59
CA SER A 118 -16.04 10.72 37.56
C SER A 118 -14.66 10.91 38.19
N GLU A 119 -14.32 10.14 39.22
CA GLU A 119 -13.03 10.19 39.92
C GLU A 119 -11.88 9.64 39.07
N PHE A 120 -12.12 8.54 38.35
CA PHE A 120 -11.14 8.01 37.40
C PHE A 120 -10.88 9.00 36.26
N VAL A 121 -11.94 9.59 35.70
CA VAL A 121 -11.82 10.61 34.65
C VAL A 121 -11.00 11.82 35.12
N LYS A 122 -11.24 12.30 36.36
CA LYS A 122 -10.45 13.40 36.96
C LYS A 122 -8.98 13.03 37.07
N PHE A 123 -8.66 11.85 37.62
CA PHE A 123 -7.29 11.37 37.74
C PHE A 123 -6.61 11.21 36.37
N PHE A 124 -7.31 10.60 35.41
CA PHE A 124 -6.80 10.38 34.06
C PHE A 124 -6.47 11.71 33.36
N ASN A 125 -7.29 12.75 33.55
CA ASN A 125 -7.01 14.09 33.04
C ASN A 125 -5.79 14.74 33.73
N GLN A 126 -5.69 14.64 35.05
CA GLN A 126 -4.52 15.14 35.78
C GLN A 126 -3.23 14.45 35.32
N TYR A 127 -3.28 13.13 35.16
CA TYR A 127 -2.17 12.33 34.68
C TYR A 127 -1.78 12.68 33.25
N GLY A 128 -2.74 12.78 32.33
CA GLY A 128 -2.50 13.19 30.96
C GLY A 128 -1.81 14.56 30.87
N ASN A 129 -2.24 15.52 31.69
CA ASN A 129 -1.63 16.85 31.77
C ASN A 129 -0.20 16.80 32.35
N PHE A 130 0.04 15.99 33.38
CA PHE A 130 1.38 15.77 33.93
C PHE A 130 2.34 15.22 32.87
N ILE A 131 1.91 14.17 32.15
CA ILE A 131 2.70 13.55 31.07
C ILE A 131 3.01 14.56 29.96
N ASN A 132 2.01 15.35 29.55
CA ASN A 132 2.20 16.41 28.57
C ASN A 132 3.27 17.42 29.03
N ASN A 133 3.15 17.92 30.26
CA ASN A 133 4.09 18.90 30.82
C ASN A 133 5.51 18.32 30.94
N TYR A 134 5.64 17.07 31.36
CA TYR A 134 6.93 16.39 31.43
C TYR A 134 7.60 16.35 30.05
N TYR A 135 6.92 15.82 29.03
CA TYR A 135 7.53 15.67 27.71
C TYR A 135 7.75 17.03 27.04
N LYS A 136 6.83 17.99 27.21
CA LYS A 136 7.00 19.37 26.77
C LYS A 136 8.27 19.98 27.36
N ASN A 137 8.53 19.78 28.65
CA ASN A 137 9.75 20.23 29.31
C ASN A 137 11.00 19.48 28.83
N LYS A 138 10.93 18.16 28.67
CA LYS A 138 12.02 17.30 28.15
C LYS A 138 12.49 17.77 26.77
N PHE A 139 11.55 18.20 25.93
CA PHE A 139 11.82 18.58 24.55
C PHE A 139 11.80 20.09 24.26
N LYS A 140 11.71 20.94 25.29
CA LYS A 140 11.52 22.40 25.15
C LYS A 140 12.57 23.12 24.28
N ASN A 141 13.80 22.61 24.24
CA ASN A 141 14.91 23.21 23.50
C ASN A 141 15.14 22.56 22.12
N ILE A 142 14.24 21.68 21.68
CA ILE A 142 14.36 20.95 20.41
C ILE A 142 13.24 21.41 19.49
N LYS A 143 13.58 21.92 18.30
CA LYS A 143 12.61 22.25 17.27
C LYS A 143 12.09 20.96 16.64
N ILE A 144 10.95 20.47 17.12
CA ILE A 144 10.30 19.22 16.68
C ILE A 144 9.28 19.49 15.59
N TRP A 145 9.26 18.65 14.56
CA TRP A 145 8.17 18.64 13.58
C TRP A 145 6.92 17.94 14.13
N GLY A 146 7.08 16.81 14.80
CA GLY A 146 5.95 16.03 15.29
C GLY A 146 6.31 14.64 15.79
N GLY A 147 5.27 13.87 16.10
CA GLY A 147 5.34 12.48 16.51
C GLY A 147 5.20 11.49 15.34
N ILE A 148 5.83 10.33 15.44
CA ILE A 148 5.70 9.19 14.53
C ILE A 148 5.18 7.99 15.32
N ASP A 149 4.07 7.39 14.89
CA ASP A 149 3.61 6.13 15.47
C ASP A 149 4.49 4.96 15.03
N VAL A 150 5.18 4.34 15.98
CA VAL A 150 5.97 3.13 15.76
C VAL A 150 5.23 1.86 16.14
N SER A 151 4.18 2.03 16.94
CA SER A 151 3.49 0.96 17.68
C SER A 151 2.67 0.06 16.77
N PHE A 152 2.12 0.63 15.70
CA PHE A 152 1.23 -0.09 14.81
C PHE A 152 2.00 -0.74 13.65
N SER A 153 1.99 -2.07 13.62
CA SER A 153 2.65 -2.90 12.60
C SER A 153 4.14 -2.59 12.37
N ASN A 154 4.87 -2.15 13.41
CA ASN A 154 6.30 -1.82 13.37
C ASN A 154 6.66 -0.89 12.19
N MET A 155 5.91 0.19 12.00
CA MET A 155 6.11 1.17 10.92
C MET A 155 6.00 0.62 9.49
N LYS A 156 5.53 -0.61 9.28
CA LYS A 156 5.39 -1.20 7.94
C LYS A 156 4.66 -0.29 6.94
N HIS A 157 3.62 0.40 7.41
CA HIS A 157 2.78 1.28 6.59
C HIS A 157 3.37 2.68 6.40
N LEU A 158 4.33 3.09 7.24
CA LEU A 158 5.04 4.37 7.11
C LEU A 158 6.33 4.23 6.27
N TYR A 159 6.92 3.03 6.28
CA TYR A 159 8.11 2.66 5.51
C TYR A 159 9.23 3.71 5.57
N LYS A 160 9.63 4.31 4.42
CA LYS A 160 10.75 5.24 4.30
C LYS A 160 10.40 6.68 4.68
N ILE A 161 9.12 7.02 4.96
CA ILE A 161 8.71 8.40 5.24
C ILE A 161 9.54 9.02 6.38
N PRO A 162 9.67 8.38 7.57
CA PRO A 162 10.36 9.02 8.70
C PRO A 162 11.84 9.25 8.41
N SER A 163 12.52 8.29 7.75
CA SER A 163 13.93 8.45 7.37
C SER A 163 14.13 9.59 6.37
N ILE A 164 13.22 9.77 5.41
CA ILE A 164 13.32 10.88 4.43
C ILE A 164 13.15 12.22 5.15
N LEU A 165 12.21 12.32 6.10
CA LEU A 165 11.99 13.54 6.88
C LEU A 165 13.21 13.90 7.75
N GLU A 166 13.83 12.91 8.41
CA GLU A 166 15.05 13.10 9.19
C GLU A 166 16.25 13.53 8.34
N GLN A 167 16.44 12.90 7.16
CA GLN A 167 17.46 13.30 6.20
C GLN A 167 17.28 14.74 5.68
N ASN A 168 16.05 15.27 5.73
CA ASN A 168 15.74 16.66 5.41
C ASN A 168 15.79 17.59 6.63
N GLY A 169 16.39 17.15 7.74
CA GLY A 169 16.68 17.97 8.92
C GLY A 169 15.50 18.14 9.89
N LEU A 170 14.43 17.35 9.77
CA LEU A 170 13.34 17.38 10.75
C LEU A 170 13.69 16.53 11.97
N ASN A 171 13.45 17.08 13.16
CA ASN A 171 13.48 16.30 14.40
C ASN A 171 12.12 15.63 14.62
N LEU A 172 12.13 14.30 14.69
CA LEU A 172 10.93 13.47 14.90
C LEU A 172 10.96 12.84 16.28
N ILE A 173 9.81 12.81 16.95
CA ILE A 173 9.62 12.02 18.18
C ILE A 173 8.97 10.68 17.81
N TYR A 174 9.61 9.59 18.18
CA TYR A 174 9.06 8.24 17.97
C TYR A 174 8.21 7.83 19.18
N ILE A 175 6.94 7.53 18.90
CA ILE A 175 5.94 7.20 19.91
C ILE A 175 5.74 5.68 19.91
N PHE A 176 6.14 5.03 21.01
CA PHE A 176 5.96 3.60 21.22
C PHE A 176 4.87 3.32 22.25
N GLN A 177 4.03 2.33 21.97
CA GLN A 177 3.27 1.67 23.02
C GLN A 177 4.21 0.78 23.82
N THR A 178 4.01 0.75 25.14
CA THR A 178 4.86 0.04 26.11
C THR A 178 5.13 -1.41 25.75
N LYS A 179 4.11 -2.14 25.26
CA LYS A 179 4.23 -3.54 24.83
C LYS A 179 5.06 -3.76 23.55
N TYR A 180 5.31 -2.71 22.78
CA TYR A 180 6.04 -2.76 21.51
C TYR A 180 7.37 -2.01 21.57
N TYR A 181 7.71 -1.41 22.71
CA TYR A 181 8.99 -0.75 22.87
C TYR A 181 10.11 -1.78 22.77
N LYS A 182 11.01 -1.54 21.83
CA LYS A 182 12.33 -2.17 21.75
C LYS A 182 13.31 -1.02 21.64
N GLU A 183 14.35 -1.05 22.45
CA GLU A 183 15.40 -0.04 22.38
C GLU A 183 16.01 -0.04 20.98
N ASP A 184 15.96 1.12 20.31
CA ASP A 184 16.56 1.33 19.00
C ASP A 184 17.57 2.49 19.13
N PRO A 185 18.88 2.20 19.11
CA PRO A 185 19.92 3.21 19.31
C PRO A 185 19.94 4.25 18.19
N ASN A 186 19.28 3.99 17.05
CA ASN A 186 19.21 4.92 15.93
C ASN A 186 18.10 5.97 16.09
N LYS A 187 17.22 5.83 17.08
CA LYS A 187 16.07 6.72 17.30
C LYS A 187 16.40 7.74 18.38
N LYS A 188 16.68 8.97 17.94
CA LYS A 188 17.21 10.04 18.81
C LYS A 188 16.22 10.54 19.87
N PHE A 189 14.94 10.65 19.53
CA PHE A 189 13.91 11.18 20.44
C PHE A 189 12.76 10.18 20.55
N ILE A 190 12.56 9.65 21.76
CA ILE A 190 11.59 8.59 22.02
C ILE A 190 10.64 9.03 23.14
N ILE A 191 9.36 8.72 22.96
CA ILE A 191 8.39 8.67 24.05
C ILE A 191 7.71 7.31 24.08
N ILE A 192 7.45 6.82 25.28
CA ILE A 192 6.66 5.60 25.50
C ILE A 192 5.31 6.07 26.03
N LEU A 193 4.25 5.84 25.25
CA LEU A 193 2.90 6.30 25.56
C LEU A 193 1.81 5.49 24.87
N ASN A 194 0.80 5.07 25.65
CA ASN A 194 -0.41 4.45 25.13
C ASN A 194 -1.26 5.47 24.32
N TYR A 195 -1.92 5.00 23.25
CA TYR A 195 -2.64 5.84 22.30
C TYR A 195 -3.77 6.65 22.92
N TYR A 196 -4.41 6.17 23.99
CA TYR A 196 -5.47 6.90 24.69
C TYR A 196 -4.98 8.22 25.28
N LEU A 197 -3.69 8.35 25.59
CA LEU A 197 -3.11 9.56 26.17
C LEU A 197 -2.60 10.54 25.12
N TRP A 198 -2.64 10.19 23.82
CA TRP A 198 -2.11 11.04 22.76
C TRP A 198 -2.88 12.36 22.63
N HIS A 199 -4.15 12.38 23.03
CA HIS A 199 -4.94 13.60 23.01
C HIS A 199 -4.48 14.67 24.02
N PHE A 200 -3.61 14.31 24.98
CA PHE A 200 -2.98 15.26 25.88
C PHE A 200 -1.69 15.87 25.33
N LEU A 201 -1.06 15.29 24.29
CA LEU A 201 0.24 15.71 23.76
C LEU A 201 0.14 17.00 22.92
N ASP A 202 -0.23 18.11 23.56
CA ASP A 202 -0.45 19.40 22.91
C ASP A 202 0.82 20.07 22.36
N PHE A 203 1.99 19.64 22.85
CA PHE A 203 3.27 20.16 22.40
C PHE A 203 3.72 19.58 21.04
N LEU A 204 3.07 18.50 20.58
CA LEU A 204 3.32 17.93 19.26
C LEU A 204 2.42 18.61 18.22
N PRO A 205 2.96 19.43 17.31
CA PRO A 205 2.13 20.11 16.33
C PRO A 205 1.60 19.16 15.24
N ASN A 206 2.32 18.06 14.97
CA ASN A 206 1.93 17.06 13.99
C ASN A 206 2.12 15.64 14.57
N ILE A 207 1.32 14.68 14.11
CA ILE A 207 1.53 13.24 14.33
C ILE A 207 1.34 12.52 12.99
N LEU A 208 2.30 11.68 12.57
CA LEU A 208 2.15 10.74 11.46
C LEU A 208 1.85 9.35 12.00
N SER A 209 0.73 8.75 11.57
CA SER A 209 0.25 7.49 12.11
C SER A 209 -0.47 6.64 11.07
N SER A 210 -0.40 5.32 11.24
CA SER A 210 -1.28 4.37 10.54
C SER A 210 -2.46 3.87 11.38
N ALA A 211 -2.55 4.33 12.63
CA ALA A 211 -3.68 4.09 13.52
C ALA A 211 -4.48 5.38 13.73
N ASN A 212 -5.79 5.35 13.43
CA ASN A 212 -6.66 6.52 13.61
C ASN A 212 -7.05 6.71 15.08
N MET A 213 -6.15 7.33 15.83
CA MET A 213 -6.25 7.61 17.26
C MET A 213 -6.66 9.06 17.50
N LYS A 214 -7.31 9.34 18.63
CA LYS A 214 -7.66 10.72 19.02
C LYS A 214 -6.38 11.47 19.43
N VAL A 215 -6.14 12.63 18.83
CA VAL A 215 -5.01 13.53 19.13
C VAL A 215 -5.51 14.85 19.73
N SER A 216 -4.58 15.69 20.20
CA SER A 216 -4.92 17.00 20.75
C SER A 216 -5.56 17.88 19.66
N ASN A 217 -6.44 18.80 20.05
CA ASN A 217 -7.07 19.74 19.11
C ASN A 217 -6.05 20.65 18.41
N ASN A 218 -4.86 20.84 19.00
CA ASN A 218 -3.78 21.65 18.42
C ASN A 218 -2.85 20.84 17.50
N THR A 219 -3.06 19.54 17.39
CA THR A 219 -2.22 18.62 16.62
C THR A 219 -2.88 18.29 15.29
N LYS A 220 -2.12 18.33 14.20
CA LYS A 220 -2.53 17.78 12.91
C LYS A 220 -2.19 16.29 12.85
N LEU A 221 -3.16 15.46 12.50
CA LEU A 221 -2.94 14.04 12.29
C LEU A 221 -2.75 13.78 10.80
N TYR A 222 -1.57 13.31 10.41
CA TYR A 222 -1.30 12.74 9.09
C TYR A 222 -1.58 11.25 9.17
N PHE A 223 -2.70 10.83 8.60
CA PHE A 223 -3.21 9.48 8.74
C PHE A 223 -3.06 8.70 7.44
N ILE A 224 -2.32 7.59 7.47
CA ILE A 224 -2.28 6.59 6.40
C ILE A 224 -3.17 5.43 6.83
N GLU A 225 -4.11 4.99 5.99
CA GLU A 225 -4.93 3.85 6.37
C GLU A 225 -4.08 2.59 6.58
N HIS A 226 -4.40 1.81 7.62
CA HIS A 226 -3.69 0.57 7.90
C HIS A 226 -3.94 -0.51 6.85
N ALA A 227 -5.18 -0.62 6.38
CA ALA A 227 -5.55 -1.55 5.34
C ALA A 227 -5.70 -0.75 4.05
N TYR A 228 -5.17 -1.30 2.96
CA TYR A 228 -5.23 -0.69 1.63
C TYR A 228 -6.67 -0.49 1.09
N CYS A 229 -7.68 -1.05 1.77
CA CYS A 229 -9.06 -1.12 1.30
C CYS A 229 -10.06 -0.86 2.43
N THR A 230 -9.69 -0.06 3.45
CA THR A 230 -10.54 0.16 4.64
C THR A 230 -11.96 0.64 4.26
N PRO A 231 -12.16 1.62 3.38
CA PRO A 231 -13.51 2.07 3.03
C PRO A 231 -14.36 0.97 2.40
N ARG A 232 -13.76 0.12 1.57
CA ARG A 232 -14.46 -0.97 0.87
C ARG A 232 -14.65 -2.22 1.72
N VAL A 233 -13.86 -2.42 2.77
CA VAL A 233 -14.02 -3.54 3.71
C VAL A 233 -15.10 -3.28 4.76
N LEU A 234 -15.36 -2.02 5.12
CA LEU A 234 -16.31 -1.69 6.19
C LEU A 234 -17.74 -2.19 5.94
N PRO A 235 -18.30 -2.12 4.71
CA PRO A 235 -19.61 -2.71 4.44
C PRO A 235 -19.69 -4.21 4.73
N ILE A 236 -18.57 -4.92 4.63
CA ILE A 236 -18.50 -6.36 4.91
C ILE A 236 -18.63 -6.61 6.42
N ILE A 237 -17.90 -5.86 7.24
CA ILE A 237 -17.75 -6.12 8.68
C ILE A 237 -18.65 -5.29 9.59
N SER A 238 -19.39 -4.32 9.02
CA SER A 238 -20.25 -3.40 9.78
C SER A 238 -21.65 -3.30 9.17
N ASP A 239 -22.65 -3.24 10.04
CA ASP A 239 -24.03 -2.93 9.66
C ASP A 239 -24.26 -1.43 9.39
N ASN A 240 -23.33 -0.55 9.81
CA ASN A 240 -23.42 0.89 9.56
C ASN A 240 -22.06 1.47 9.09
N PRO A 241 -21.59 1.07 7.90
CA PRO A 241 -20.26 1.43 7.40
C PRO A 241 -20.08 2.94 7.22
N LYS A 242 -21.15 3.68 6.87
CA LYS A 242 -21.13 5.14 6.74
C LYS A 242 -20.90 5.81 8.09
N GLN A 243 -21.58 5.35 9.14
CA GLN A 243 -21.37 5.88 10.49
C GLN A 243 -19.98 5.54 11.01
N GLU A 244 -19.48 4.34 10.76
CA GLU A 244 -18.11 3.98 11.14
C GLU A 244 -17.07 4.83 10.43
N LEU A 245 -17.17 5.00 9.11
CA LEU A 245 -16.30 5.91 8.34
C LEU A 245 -16.40 7.36 8.81
N ASN A 246 -17.61 7.85 9.14
CA ASN A 246 -17.76 9.16 9.78
C ASN A 246 -17.15 9.20 11.18
N GLY A 247 -17.19 8.10 11.93
CA GLY A 247 -16.51 7.95 13.20
C GLY A 247 -14.99 8.09 13.08
N TYR A 248 -14.39 7.72 11.94
CA TYR A 248 -12.99 8.00 11.65
C TYR A 248 -12.72 9.53 11.59
N LEU A 249 -13.67 10.34 11.12
CA LEU A 249 -13.56 11.80 11.04
C LEU A 249 -13.77 12.51 12.36
N LEU A 250 -14.80 12.08 13.12
CA LEU A 250 -15.20 12.76 14.34
C LEU A 250 -14.17 12.63 15.47
N LYS A 251 -13.21 11.71 15.34
CA LYS A 251 -12.10 11.59 16.28
C LYS A 251 -11.21 12.84 16.29
N ASN A 252 -10.97 13.48 15.14
CA ASN A 252 -9.96 14.53 15.00
C ASN A 252 -10.41 15.65 14.05
N LYS A 253 -10.47 16.89 14.54
CA LYS A 253 -10.83 18.07 13.73
C LYS A 253 -9.81 18.41 12.64
N ASN A 254 -8.53 18.10 12.86
CA ASN A 254 -7.41 18.50 11.99
C ASN A 254 -6.76 17.30 11.30
N ASN A 255 -7.56 16.39 10.75
CA ASN A 255 -7.07 15.20 10.08
C ASN A 255 -6.66 15.48 8.63
N ILE A 256 -5.55 14.88 8.21
CA ILE A 256 -5.06 14.85 6.83
C ILE A 256 -4.98 13.37 6.44
N ASN A 257 -5.92 12.93 5.62
CA ASN A 257 -6.04 11.55 5.19
C ASN A 257 -5.21 11.31 3.93
N LEU A 258 -4.25 10.40 4.03
CA LEU A 258 -3.33 10.00 2.97
C LEU A 258 -3.86 8.71 2.35
N ILE A 259 -4.49 8.83 1.18
CA ILE A 259 -5.22 7.74 0.52
C ILE A 259 -4.38 7.10 -0.57
N GLY A 260 -4.37 5.76 -0.59
CA GLY A 260 -3.51 4.97 -1.46
C GLY A 260 -4.02 4.75 -2.88
N ASN A 261 -5.33 4.81 -3.10
CA ASN A 261 -5.95 4.39 -4.35
C ASN A 261 -7.19 5.20 -4.74
N LYS A 262 -7.58 5.06 -6.00
CA LYS A 262 -8.65 5.85 -6.61
C LYS A 262 -10.04 5.48 -6.06
N GLN A 263 -10.35 4.20 -5.90
CA GLN A 263 -11.66 3.76 -5.40
C GLN A 263 -11.92 4.27 -3.98
N ASP A 264 -10.93 4.14 -3.09
CA ASP A 264 -11.04 4.61 -1.72
C ASP A 264 -11.05 6.14 -1.66
N TYR A 265 -10.33 6.82 -2.56
CA TYR A 265 -10.42 8.27 -2.69
C TYR A 265 -11.84 8.73 -3.05
N GLU A 266 -12.48 8.09 -4.03
CA GLU A 266 -13.85 8.40 -4.46
C GLU A 266 -14.89 8.17 -3.36
N ILE A 267 -14.65 7.21 -2.45
CA ILE A 267 -15.49 6.97 -1.27
C ILE A 267 -15.20 8.05 -0.22
N CYS A 268 -13.93 8.22 0.15
CA CYS A 268 -13.50 9.13 1.19
C CYS A 268 -13.87 10.59 0.86
N GLU A 269 -13.77 11.04 -0.40
CA GLU A 269 -14.16 12.39 -0.81
C GLU A 269 -15.65 12.70 -0.54
N LYS A 270 -16.52 11.69 -0.55
CA LYS A 270 -17.96 11.86 -0.28
C LYS A 270 -18.30 11.86 1.21
N ILE A 271 -17.39 11.38 2.06
CA ILE A 271 -17.62 11.20 3.50
C ILE A 271 -16.79 12.21 4.30
N TYR A 272 -15.51 12.34 3.95
CA TYR A 272 -14.49 13.02 4.71
C TYR A 272 -14.54 14.53 4.50
N ASN A 273 -15.00 15.25 5.52
CA ASN A 273 -14.91 16.71 5.57
C ASN A 273 -13.52 17.20 6.04
N SER A 274 -12.47 16.62 5.49
CA SER A 274 -11.08 16.85 5.91
C SER A 274 -10.16 16.92 4.68
N ILE A 275 -8.88 17.24 4.88
CA ILE A 275 -7.93 17.25 3.77
C ILE A 275 -7.67 15.79 3.36
N ILE A 276 -7.90 15.49 2.09
CA ILE A 276 -7.62 14.18 1.50
C ILE A 276 -6.50 14.35 0.48
N VAL A 277 -5.49 13.49 0.56
CA VAL A 277 -4.32 13.52 -0.30
C VAL A 277 -4.21 12.19 -1.04
N LYS A 278 -4.07 12.27 -2.36
CA LYS A 278 -3.77 11.12 -3.24
C LYS A 278 -2.30 10.74 -3.04
N ALA A 279 -2.04 9.96 -2.01
CA ALA A 279 -0.71 9.81 -1.42
C ALA A 279 0.02 8.55 -1.88
N GLY A 280 -0.72 7.51 -2.25
CA GLY A 280 -0.15 6.19 -2.49
C GLY A 280 -0.04 5.38 -1.20
N TYR A 281 0.56 4.20 -1.29
CA TYR A 281 0.58 3.25 -0.18
C TYR A 281 1.99 2.68 0.05
N PRO A 282 2.76 3.25 1.00
CA PRO A 282 4.17 2.90 1.20
C PRO A 282 4.44 1.41 1.46
N SER A 283 3.48 0.68 2.04
CA SER A 283 3.66 -0.76 2.25
C SER A 283 3.60 -1.56 0.93
N ILE A 284 2.93 -1.09 -0.12
CA ILE A 284 3.01 -1.73 -1.45
C ILE A 284 4.38 -1.46 -2.06
N ASP A 285 4.92 -0.24 -1.96
CA ASP A 285 6.26 0.08 -2.46
C ASP A 285 7.32 -0.80 -1.80
N LYS A 286 7.24 -0.94 -0.47
CA LYS A 286 8.08 -1.88 0.29
C LYS A 286 7.95 -3.31 -0.24
N ASN A 287 6.75 -3.75 -0.57
CA ASN A 287 6.55 -5.10 -1.08
C ASN A 287 7.19 -5.27 -2.46
N LEU A 288 6.99 -4.30 -3.36
CA LEU A 288 7.55 -4.32 -4.71
C LEU A 288 9.08 -4.31 -4.72
N GLU A 289 9.70 -3.51 -3.85
CA GLU A 289 11.18 -3.46 -3.72
C GLU A 289 11.78 -4.79 -3.27
N ASN A 290 11.06 -5.54 -2.42
CA ASN A 290 11.54 -6.81 -1.88
C ASN A 290 11.09 -8.04 -2.70
N TYR A 291 10.17 -7.85 -3.65
CA TYR A 291 9.64 -8.91 -4.49
C TYR A 291 10.47 -9.07 -5.76
N SER A 292 11.21 -10.18 -5.86
CA SER A 292 11.86 -10.63 -7.08
C SER A 292 11.02 -11.70 -7.77
N ASN A 293 11.05 -11.76 -9.10
CA ASN A 293 10.19 -12.64 -9.89
C ASN A 293 10.75 -14.07 -10.06
N ASP A 294 11.89 -14.37 -9.44
CA ASP A 294 12.77 -15.49 -9.83
C ASP A 294 12.47 -16.84 -9.15
N CYS A 295 11.42 -16.94 -8.33
CA CYS A 295 11.10 -18.16 -7.58
C CYS A 295 10.09 -19.06 -8.32
N LYS A 296 10.18 -20.38 -8.10
CA LYS A 296 9.18 -21.35 -8.56
C LYS A 296 7.90 -21.19 -7.73
N LYS A 297 6.85 -20.67 -8.36
CA LYS A 297 5.57 -20.33 -7.73
C LYS A 297 4.66 -21.57 -7.72
N GLU A 298 4.86 -22.40 -6.70
CA GLU A 298 4.23 -23.73 -6.57
C GLU A 298 3.24 -23.82 -5.41
N TRP A 299 3.20 -22.82 -4.51
CA TRP A 299 2.41 -22.88 -3.30
C TRP A 299 1.08 -22.13 -3.41
N VAL A 300 0.10 -22.53 -2.62
CA VAL A 300 -1.15 -21.82 -2.37
C VAL A 300 -1.06 -21.21 -0.98
N MET A 301 -1.25 -19.90 -0.85
CA MET A 301 -1.24 -19.24 0.45
C MET A 301 -2.67 -19.13 1.00
N ILE A 302 -2.89 -19.47 2.26
CA ILE A 302 -4.13 -19.20 3.00
C ILE A 302 -3.86 -18.06 3.99
N ALA A 303 -4.63 -16.97 3.91
CA ALA A 303 -4.41 -15.78 4.73
C ALA A 303 -5.71 -15.16 5.27
N PHE A 304 -6.40 -15.87 6.17
CA PHE A 304 -7.68 -15.41 6.72
C PHE A 304 -7.50 -14.41 7.86
N VAL A 305 -8.31 -13.34 7.84
CA VAL A 305 -8.42 -12.40 8.97
C VAL A 305 -9.51 -12.78 9.96
N ASP A 306 -10.40 -13.71 9.58
CA ASP A 306 -11.33 -14.39 10.47
C ASP A 306 -11.95 -15.64 9.82
N ASP A 307 -12.80 -16.32 10.58
CA ASP A 307 -13.58 -17.44 10.10
C ASP A 307 -14.81 -16.92 9.34
N ALA A 308 -14.66 -16.81 8.02
CA ALA A 308 -15.69 -16.27 7.13
C ALA A 308 -16.95 -17.15 7.03
N ILE A 309 -16.83 -18.44 7.37
CA ILE A 309 -17.92 -19.43 7.26
C ILE A 309 -18.08 -20.19 8.59
N ASP A 310 -17.00 -20.74 9.14
CA ASP A 310 -17.02 -21.50 10.39
C ASP A 310 -15.66 -21.48 11.12
N GLU A 311 -15.66 -21.80 12.42
CA GLU A 311 -14.52 -21.70 13.35
C GLU A 311 -13.27 -22.53 12.95
N ASN A 312 -13.34 -23.35 11.90
CA ASN A 312 -12.26 -24.21 11.41
C ASN A 312 -11.97 -24.03 9.91
N SER A 313 -12.57 -23.02 9.26
CA SER A 313 -12.50 -22.87 7.81
C SER A 313 -11.06 -22.89 7.27
N ALA A 314 -10.11 -22.20 7.91
CA ALA A 314 -8.71 -22.18 7.48
C ALA A 314 -8.01 -23.55 7.59
N PHE A 315 -8.25 -24.26 8.70
CA PHE A 315 -7.67 -25.59 8.94
C PHE A 315 -8.27 -26.65 8.00
N ASN A 316 -9.58 -26.64 7.83
CA ASN A 316 -10.29 -27.56 6.94
C ASN A 316 -9.87 -27.34 5.48
N LEU A 317 -9.75 -26.08 5.06
CA LEU A 317 -9.25 -25.75 3.73
C LEU A 317 -7.83 -26.27 3.52
N ALA A 318 -6.92 -26.05 4.48
CA ALA A 318 -5.55 -26.57 4.37
C ALA A 318 -5.51 -28.09 4.15
N LYS A 319 -6.36 -28.86 4.85
CA LYS A 319 -6.47 -30.31 4.65
C LYS A 319 -6.95 -30.65 3.24
N VAL A 320 -8.05 -30.04 2.79
CA VAL A 320 -8.61 -30.28 1.45
C VAL A 320 -7.59 -29.98 0.36
N LEU A 321 -6.83 -28.89 0.48
CA LEU A 321 -5.78 -28.55 -0.49
C LEU A 321 -4.66 -29.59 -0.49
N LEU A 322 -4.20 -30.04 0.67
CA LEU A 322 -3.16 -31.07 0.80
C LEU A 322 -3.62 -32.43 0.23
N GLU A 323 -4.87 -32.83 0.50
CA GLU A 323 -5.48 -34.04 -0.05
C GLU A 323 -5.59 -34.00 -1.59
N ASN A 324 -5.72 -32.80 -2.15
CA ASN A 324 -5.73 -32.56 -3.61
C ASN A 324 -4.33 -32.29 -4.19
N GLY A 325 -3.26 -32.52 -3.41
CA GLY A 325 -1.87 -32.47 -3.90
C GLY A 325 -1.25 -31.07 -3.95
N TYR A 326 -1.92 -30.02 -3.45
CA TYR A 326 -1.34 -28.68 -3.40
C TYR A 326 -0.32 -28.54 -2.27
N LYS A 327 0.68 -27.68 -2.48
CA LYS A 327 1.54 -27.17 -1.42
C LYS A 327 0.91 -25.94 -0.77
N VAL A 328 0.86 -25.88 0.55
CA VAL A 328 0.07 -24.89 1.30
C VAL A 328 0.95 -24.09 2.25
N ILE A 329 0.84 -22.76 2.19
CA ILE A 329 1.41 -21.83 3.18
C ILE A 329 0.24 -21.23 3.97
N ALA A 330 0.16 -21.49 5.27
CA ALA A 330 -0.84 -20.89 6.14
C ALA A 330 -0.27 -19.67 6.88
N ARG A 331 -0.86 -18.50 6.63
CA ARG A 331 -0.50 -17.21 7.23
C ARG A 331 -1.75 -16.55 7.84
N VAL A 332 -2.28 -17.15 8.90
CA VAL A 332 -3.49 -16.66 9.57
C VAL A 332 -3.21 -15.54 10.56
N HIS A 333 -4.20 -14.68 10.81
CA HIS A 333 -4.05 -13.55 11.72
C HIS A 333 -3.79 -14.00 13.18
N PRO A 334 -2.87 -13.35 13.95
CA PRO A 334 -2.51 -13.78 15.31
C PRO A 334 -3.65 -13.77 16.34
N ALA A 335 -4.77 -13.11 16.04
CA ALA A 335 -5.96 -13.12 16.88
C ALA A 335 -6.64 -14.51 16.92
N PHE A 336 -6.37 -15.39 15.95
CA PHE A 336 -7.02 -16.69 15.77
C PHE A 336 -6.25 -17.82 16.44
N LYS A 337 -6.06 -17.70 17.76
CA LYS A 337 -5.19 -18.60 18.55
C LYS A 337 -5.55 -20.09 18.41
N GLU A 338 -6.84 -20.43 18.38
CA GLU A 338 -7.27 -21.84 18.27
C GLU A 338 -7.01 -22.41 16.87
N ASN A 339 -7.30 -21.65 15.81
CA ASN A 339 -6.94 -22.05 14.44
C ASN A 339 -5.43 -22.14 14.25
N MET A 340 -4.64 -21.22 14.84
CA MET A 340 -3.18 -21.33 14.84
C MET A 340 -2.71 -22.64 15.46
N LYS A 341 -3.22 -23.03 16.64
CA LYS A 341 -2.87 -24.30 17.28
C LYS A 341 -3.18 -25.50 16.37
N LYS A 342 -4.35 -25.50 15.72
CA LYS A 342 -4.75 -26.57 14.78
C LYS A 342 -3.84 -26.60 13.55
N LEU A 343 -3.55 -25.47 12.94
CA LEU A 343 -2.64 -25.37 11.79
C LEU A 343 -1.21 -25.80 12.15
N TYR A 344 -0.72 -25.45 13.34
CA TYR A 344 0.57 -25.95 13.86
C TYR A 344 0.63 -27.47 14.02
N SER A 345 -0.51 -28.14 14.19
CA SER A 345 -0.57 -29.60 14.32
C SER A 345 -0.45 -30.35 12.99
N ILE A 346 -0.52 -29.65 11.85
CA ILE A 346 -0.41 -30.27 10.53
C ILE A 346 1.05 -30.67 10.28
N SER A 347 1.33 -31.98 10.33
CA SER A 347 2.62 -32.54 9.99
C SER A 347 2.62 -33.05 8.54
N ASN A 348 2.92 -32.18 7.58
CA ASN A 348 3.01 -32.52 6.16
C ASN A 348 4.15 -31.72 5.48
N LEU A 349 4.96 -32.37 4.64
CA LEU A 349 6.08 -31.72 3.92
C LEU A 349 5.62 -30.66 2.91
N ASN A 350 4.37 -30.76 2.44
CA ASN A 350 3.72 -29.79 1.57
C ASN A 350 2.98 -28.70 2.36
N PHE A 351 3.23 -28.56 3.66
CA PHE A 351 2.60 -27.55 4.51
C PHE A 351 3.63 -26.68 5.24
N ILE A 352 3.44 -25.36 5.20
CA ILE A 352 4.23 -24.38 5.94
C ILE A 352 3.28 -23.51 6.76
N PHE A 353 3.56 -23.38 8.06
CA PHE A 353 2.97 -22.32 8.88
C PHE A 353 3.88 -21.10 8.90
N ASP A 354 3.43 -19.99 8.34
CA ASP A 354 4.20 -18.75 8.27
C ASP A 354 3.73 -17.74 9.33
N GLY A 355 4.50 -17.67 10.42
CA GLY A 355 4.34 -16.68 11.49
C GLY A 355 5.24 -15.44 11.36
N SER A 356 5.91 -15.26 10.21
CA SER A 356 6.87 -14.17 10.03
C SER A 356 6.18 -12.79 9.98
N SER A 357 6.92 -11.71 10.27
CA SER A 357 6.39 -10.35 10.22
C SER A 357 6.15 -9.81 8.81
N SER A 358 6.81 -10.40 7.80
CA SER A 358 6.77 -9.97 6.40
C SER A 358 6.16 -11.05 5.50
N PRO A 359 5.19 -10.75 4.63
CA PRO A 359 4.57 -11.75 3.77
C PRO A 359 5.37 -12.05 2.50
N ILE A 360 6.52 -11.42 2.29
CA ILE A 360 7.23 -11.43 1.00
C ILE A 360 7.71 -12.82 0.62
N GLU A 361 8.19 -13.62 1.57
CA GLU A 361 8.64 -14.98 1.27
C GLU A 361 7.48 -15.88 0.84
N SER A 362 6.32 -15.75 1.49
CA SER A 362 5.10 -16.42 1.06
C SER A 362 4.69 -15.95 -0.34
N PHE A 363 4.75 -14.64 -0.60
CA PHE A 363 4.39 -14.07 -1.91
C PHE A 363 5.27 -14.62 -3.04
N LYS A 364 6.57 -14.79 -2.78
CA LYS A 364 7.54 -15.32 -3.76
C LYS A 364 7.25 -16.77 -4.12
N ASN A 365 6.81 -17.56 -3.14
CA ASN A 365 6.61 -19.00 -3.30
C ASN A 365 5.18 -19.35 -3.76
N SER A 366 4.20 -18.47 -3.53
CA SER A 366 2.81 -18.74 -3.87
C SER A 366 2.43 -18.26 -5.28
N PHE A 367 1.58 -19.01 -5.99
CA PHE A 367 0.94 -18.53 -7.22
C PHE A 367 -0.40 -17.84 -6.95
N THR A 368 -1.05 -18.08 -5.81
CA THR A 368 -2.24 -17.33 -5.39
C THR A 368 -2.35 -17.26 -3.87
N VAL A 369 -3.22 -16.36 -3.39
CA VAL A 369 -3.68 -16.31 -2.02
C VAL A 369 -5.18 -16.56 -1.97
N ILE A 370 -5.61 -17.43 -1.06
CA ILE A 370 -6.99 -17.60 -0.65
C ILE A 370 -7.17 -16.80 0.64
N THR A 371 -8.06 -15.83 0.60
CA THR A 371 -8.31 -14.94 1.72
C THR A 371 -9.79 -14.56 1.78
N ASN A 372 -10.18 -13.83 2.81
CA ASN A 372 -11.51 -13.27 2.99
C ASN A 372 -11.40 -11.74 2.87
N HIS A 373 -11.96 -10.97 3.79
CA HIS A 373 -11.97 -9.50 3.77
C HIS A 373 -10.64 -8.87 4.25
N SER A 374 -9.49 -9.49 3.92
CA SER A 374 -8.16 -9.01 4.28
C SER A 374 -7.62 -7.96 3.30
N SER A 375 -6.83 -7.00 3.77
CA SER A 375 -6.06 -6.13 2.87
C SER A 375 -5.05 -6.90 1.98
N LEU A 376 -4.70 -8.13 2.36
CA LEU A 376 -3.89 -9.03 1.53
C LEU A 376 -4.60 -9.42 0.23
N ALA A 377 -5.94 -9.43 0.19
CA ALA A 377 -6.72 -9.67 -1.02
C ALA A 377 -6.30 -8.75 -2.17
N HIS A 378 -5.98 -7.49 -1.84
CA HIS A 378 -5.59 -6.47 -2.81
C HIS A 378 -4.07 -6.33 -2.91
N THR A 379 -3.37 -6.28 -1.77
CA THR A 379 -1.93 -6.02 -1.78
C THR A 379 -1.14 -7.19 -2.38
N TYR A 380 -1.64 -8.44 -2.31
CA TYR A 380 -1.02 -9.57 -2.97
C TYR A 380 -1.09 -9.43 -4.51
N PRO A 381 -2.25 -9.30 -5.16
CA PRO A 381 -2.32 -9.10 -6.61
C PRO A 381 -1.57 -7.88 -7.11
N LEU A 382 -1.62 -6.76 -6.39
CA LEU A 382 -0.89 -5.55 -6.76
C LEU A 382 0.64 -5.74 -6.66
N THR A 383 1.12 -6.62 -5.78
CA THR A 383 2.55 -6.93 -5.67
C THR A 383 2.97 -7.97 -6.71
N THR A 384 2.26 -9.09 -6.77
CA THR A 384 2.69 -10.31 -7.49
C THR A 384 2.17 -10.41 -8.91
N LEU A 385 1.22 -9.55 -9.29
CA LEU A 385 0.46 -9.61 -10.55
C LEU A 385 -0.30 -10.93 -10.73
N ARG A 386 -0.81 -11.50 -9.63
CA ARG A 386 -1.61 -12.73 -9.63
C ARG A 386 -2.87 -12.55 -8.79
N LYS A 387 -3.99 -13.06 -9.28
CA LYS A 387 -5.27 -12.90 -8.58
C LYS A 387 -5.29 -13.59 -7.21
N ALA A 388 -6.10 -13.05 -6.32
CA ALA A 388 -6.50 -13.69 -5.07
C ALA A 388 -7.85 -14.39 -5.24
N ILE A 389 -8.11 -15.39 -4.42
CA ILE A 389 -9.43 -16.01 -4.29
C ILE A 389 -10.07 -15.49 -3.01
N LEU A 390 -11.23 -14.85 -3.13
CA LEU A 390 -12.05 -14.42 -2.00
C LEU A 390 -12.99 -15.54 -1.60
N PHE A 391 -12.75 -16.11 -0.42
CA PHE A 391 -13.56 -17.16 0.17
C PHE A 391 -14.55 -16.60 1.18
N MET A 392 -15.76 -16.28 0.73
CA MET A 392 -16.82 -15.67 1.53
C MET A 392 -18.21 -15.94 0.91
N PRO A 393 -19.31 -15.92 1.68
CA PRO A 393 -20.66 -15.95 1.14
C PRO A 393 -20.96 -14.80 0.15
N ASN A 394 -21.73 -15.07 -0.91
CA ASN A 394 -22.11 -14.06 -1.92
C ASN A 394 -22.83 -12.84 -1.31
N SER A 395 -23.67 -13.07 -0.29
CA SER A 395 -24.37 -12.00 0.44
C SER A 395 -23.45 -10.95 1.06
N ILE A 396 -22.16 -11.27 1.24
CA ILE A 396 -21.15 -10.38 1.78
C ILE A 396 -20.33 -9.72 0.66
N LEU A 397 -19.97 -10.49 -0.38
CA LEU A 397 -19.12 -10.02 -1.48
C LEU A 397 -19.75 -8.90 -2.32
N ASP A 398 -21.08 -8.85 -2.35
CA ASP A 398 -21.83 -7.86 -3.14
C ASP A 398 -22.21 -6.61 -2.34
N LYS A 399 -21.82 -6.52 -1.06
CA LYS A 399 -22.02 -5.31 -0.26
C LYS A 399 -21.15 -4.18 -0.80
N GLU A 400 -21.76 -3.01 -0.97
CA GLU A 400 -21.10 -1.83 -1.55
C GLU A 400 -21.22 -0.58 -0.67
N ILE A 401 -20.37 0.39 -0.97
CA ILE A 401 -20.48 1.77 -0.49
C ILE A 401 -20.20 2.73 -1.64
N TYR A 402 -21.17 3.60 -1.95
CA TYR A 402 -21.12 4.54 -3.07
C TYR A 402 -20.79 3.88 -4.44
N GLY A 403 -21.36 2.71 -4.72
CA GLY A 403 -21.11 1.98 -5.97
C GLY A 403 -19.77 1.24 -6.04
N LYS A 404 -19.07 1.09 -4.91
CA LYS A 404 -17.78 0.39 -4.82
C LYS A 404 -17.88 -0.79 -3.87
N THR A 405 -17.37 -1.93 -4.30
CA THR A 405 -17.32 -3.18 -3.52
C THR A 405 -15.89 -3.52 -3.14
N PHE A 406 -15.73 -4.42 -2.17
CA PHE A 406 -14.43 -5.00 -1.86
C PHE A 406 -13.92 -5.94 -2.96
N PHE A 407 -14.83 -6.60 -3.67
CA PHE A 407 -14.49 -7.45 -4.82
C PHE A 407 -14.06 -6.59 -6.01
N ASP A 408 -13.01 -7.00 -6.70
CA ASP A 408 -12.54 -6.36 -7.93
C ASP A 408 -12.14 -7.47 -8.89
N GLU A 409 -12.84 -7.57 -10.02
CA GLU A 409 -12.64 -8.64 -11.00
C GLU A 409 -11.23 -8.66 -11.62
N ASN A 410 -10.52 -7.53 -11.58
CA ASN A 410 -9.14 -7.46 -12.05
C ASN A 410 -8.21 -8.18 -11.07
N LEU A 411 -8.52 -8.15 -9.78
CA LEU A 411 -7.66 -8.67 -8.72
C LEU A 411 -8.14 -10.01 -8.15
N HIS A 412 -9.42 -10.33 -8.25
CA HIS A 412 -10.05 -11.38 -7.46
C HIS A 412 -10.84 -12.40 -8.29
N LEU A 413 -10.95 -13.61 -7.75
CA LEU A 413 -11.96 -14.62 -8.06
C LEU A 413 -12.84 -14.84 -6.82
N LYS A 414 -14.10 -15.21 -7.00
CA LYS A 414 -15.03 -15.52 -5.88
C LYS A 414 -15.08 -17.03 -5.63
N ALA A 415 -15.20 -17.42 -4.37
CA ALA A 415 -15.56 -18.77 -3.96
C ALA A 415 -16.41 -18.76 -2.69
N THR A 416 -17.44 -19.59 -2.65
CA THR A 416 -18.37 -19.74 -1.50
C THR A 416 -18.22 -21.09 -0.80
N ASN A 417 -17.54 -22.04 -1.42
CA ASN A 417 -17.26 -23.38 -0.91
C ASN A 417 -15.87 -23.86 -1.38
N PHE A 418 -15.40 -25.00 -0.85
CA PHE A 418 -14.08 -25.54 -1.17
C PHE A 418 -13.97 -26.07 -2.61
N ASP A 419 -15.06 -26.56 -3.20
CA ASP A 419 -15.05 -27.06 -4.59
C ASP A 419 -14.82 -25.92 -5.58
N GLU A 420 -15.44 -24.76 -5.36
CA GLU A 420 -15.20 -23.54 -6.13
C GLU A 420 -13.76 -23.04 -5.98
N ILE A 421 -13.16 -23.17 -4.78
CA ILE A 421 -11.73 -22.89 -4.59
C ILE A 421 -10.90 -23.83 -5.48
N LEU A 422 -11.15 -25.14 -5.42
CA LEU A 422 -10.38 -26.11 -6.21
C LEU A 422 -10.51 -25.88 -7.72
N LEU A 423 -11.69 -25.44 -8.19
CA LEU A 423 -11.91 -25.06 -9.58
C LEU A 423 -11.09 -23.81 -9.96
N ASN A 424 -11.18 -22.75 -9.13
CA ASN A 424 -10.41 -21.52 -9.33
C ASN A 424 -8.89 -21.79 -9.30
N LEU A 425 -8.43 -22.69 -8.43
CA LEU A 425 -7.01 -23.06 -8.36
C LEU A 425 -6.52 -23.71 -9.64
N LYS A 426 -7.30 -24.63 -10.23
CA LYS A 426 -6.95 -25.24 -11.52
C LYS A 426 -6.82 -24.19 -12.63
N GLU A 427 -7.73 -23.22 -12.68
CA GLU A 427 -7.67 -22.12 -13.64
C GLU A 427 -6.43 -21.25 -13.42
N LEU A 428 -6.19 -20.83 -12.18
CA LEU A 428 -5.05 -19.97 -11.85
C LEU A 428 -3.71 -20.69 -12.04
N GLU A 429 -3.63 -21.98 -11.76
CA GLU A 429 -2.41 -22.77 -11.99
C GLU A 429 -2.09 -22.87 -13.48
N ALA A 430 -3.09 -23.09 -14.33
CA ALA A 430 -2.92 -23.10 -15.79
C ALA A 430 -2.48 -21.74 -16.35
N LYS A 431 -2.86 -20.64 -15.69
CA LYS A 431 -2.58 -19.26 -16.10
C LYS A 431 -1.50 -18.56 -15.26
N LYS A 432 -0.80 -19.26 -14.36
CA LYS A 432 0.10 -18.62 -13.36
C LYS A 432 1.27 -17.85 -13.97
N ASP A 433 1.64 -18.21 -15.19
CA ASP A 433 2.68 -17.59 -16.01
C ASP A 433 2.12 -16.89 -17.26
N ASP A 434 0.80 -16.70 -17.32
CA ASP A 434 0.14 -15.96 -18.40
C ASP A 434 0.50 -14.47 -18.32
N LEU A 435 1.32 -14.02 -19.27
CA LEU A 435 1.75 -12.63 -19.38
C LEU A 435 0.59 -11.67 -19.65
N TYR A 436 -0.46 -12.11 -20.34
CA TYR A 436 -1.59 -11.25 -20.65
C TYR A 436 -2.38 -10.88 -19.38
N GLU A 437 -2.67 -11.86 -18.54
CA GLU A 437 -3.33 -11.61 -17.25
C GLU A 437 -2.44 -10.79 -16.31
N GLN A 438 -1.13 -11.04 -16.29
CA GLN A 438 -0.18 -10.25 -15.50
C GLN A 438 -0.16 -8.78 -15.95
N GLU A 439 -0.15 -8.52 -17.26
CA GLU A 439 -0.19 -7.16 -17.80
C GLU A 439 -1.54 -6.46 -17.58
N LYS A 440 -2.65 -7.20 -17.61
CA LYS A 440 -3.96 -6.65 -17.21
C LYS A 440 -3.94 -6.15 -15.76
N ILE A 441 -3.42 -6.96 -14.84
CA ILE A 441 -3.28 -6.57 -13.42
C ILE A 441 -2.28 -5.41 -13.28
N ARG A 442 -1.18 -5.41 -14.03
CA ARG A 442 -0.18 -4.32 -14.01
C ARG A 442 -0.78 -3.00 -14.47
N SER A 443 -1.53 -3.02 -15.58
CA SER A 443 -2.22 -1.85 -16.11
C SER A 443 -3.24 -1.31 -15.12
N TYR A 444 -4.06 -2.20 -14.54
CA TYR A 444 -4.99 -1.83 -13.47
C TYR A 444 -4.24 -1.18 -12.29
N ARG A 445 -3.18 -1.82 -11.78
CA ARG A 445 -2.39 -1.33 -10.65
C ARG A 445 -1.83 0.06 -10.90
N ASN A 446 -1.25 0.30 -12.07
CA ASN A 446 -0.64 1.57 -12.42
C ASN A 446 -1.68 2.71 -12.56
N ASN A 447 -2.94 2.37 -12.86
CA ASN A 447 -4.03 3.32 -12.95
C ASN A 447 -4.75 3.54 -11.62
N GLU A 448 -4.80 2.52 -10.76
CA GLU A 448 -5.56 2.51 -9.51
C GLU A 448 -4.75 3.03 -8.31
N VAL A 449 -3.47 2.66 -8.21
CA VAL A 449 -2.60 3.02 -7.08
C VAL A 449 -1.92 4.36 -7.33
N TYR A 450 -2.11 5.32 -6.43
CA TYR A 450 -1.41 6.60 -6.52
C TYR A 450 0.08 6.44 -6.17
N ASN A 451 0.94 7.23 -6.83
CA ASN A 451 2.38 7.34 -6.54
C ASN A 451 3.10 5.98 -6.37
N LEU A 452 2.70 4.95 -7.12
CA LEU A 452 3.27 3.61 -7.03
C LEU A 452 4.79 3.63 -7.19
N GLY A 453 5.51 3.00 -6.26
CA GLY A 453 6.97 2.99 -6.21
C GLY A 453 7.60 4.24 -5.57
N HIS A 454 6.81 5.28 -5.28
CA HIS A 454 7.28 6.58 -4.79
C HIS A 454 6.36 7.19 -3.71
N SER A 455 5.55 6.38 -3.03
CA SER A 455 4.55 6.87 -2.05
C SER A 455 5.22 7.49 -0.84
N SER A 456 6.34 6.92 -0.38
CA SER A 456 7.07 7.46 0.79
C SER A 456 7.68 8.82 0.50
N GLU A 457 8.30 8.95 -0.67
CA GLU A 457 8.87 10.18 -1.21
C GLU A 457 7.78 11.24 -1.38
N PHE A 458 6.60 10.82 -1.87
CA PHE A 458 5.45 11.69 -2.02
C PHE A 458 4.94 12.25 -0.71
N ILE A 459 4.67 11.38 0.25
CA ILE A 459 4.15 11.80 1.54
C ILE A 459 5.18 12.67 2.27
N ALA A 460 6.47 12.31 2.23
CA ALA A 460 7.51 13.12 2.83
C ALA A 460 7.65 14.49 2.14
N GLY A 461 7.60 14.53 0.81
CA GLY A 461 7.60 15.78 0.03
C GLY A 461 6.41 16.68 0.34
N PHE A 462 5.22 16.10 0.49
CA PHE A 462 4.01 16.81 0.93
C PHE A 462 4.17 17.39 2.34
N ILE A 463 4.67 16.61 3.30
CA ILE A 463 4.93 17.07 4.67
C ILE A 463 5.95 18.21 4.73
N LEU A 464 7.01 18.13 3.93
CA LEU A 464 8.05 19.15 3.84
C LEU A 464 7.58 20.44 3.15
N GLY A 465 6.33 20.49 2.67
CA GLY A 465 5.82 21.61 1.88
C GLY A 465 6.48 21.72 0.51
N LYS A 466 7.20 20.69 0.06
CA LYS A 466 7.77 20.63 -1.28
C LYS A 466 6.64 20.40 -2.29
N TRP A 467 5.63 19.63 -1.92
CA TRP A 467 4.49 19.27 -2.77
C TRP A 467 3.19 19.73 -2.11
N GLY A 468 2.72 20.95 -2.42
CA GLY A 468 1.41 21.45 -1.97
C GLY A 468 0.27 20.60 -2.56
N GLY A 469 -0.80 20.43 -1.77
CA GLY A 469 -1.87 19.46 -2.01
C GLY A 469 -2.58 19.53 -3.36
N GLY A 470 -3.06 18.35 -3.78
CA GLY A 470 -3.78 18.12 -5.03
C GLY A 470 -2.84 17.69 -6.15
N MET A 471 -3.01 16.45 -6.65
CA MET A 471 -2.51 16.06 -7.98
C MET A 471 -3.26 16.81 -9.08
N SER A 472 -3.18 18.15 -9.08
CA SER A 472 -3.64 18.99 -10.18
C SER A 472 -2.53 19.85 -10.76
N ASN A 473 -1.37 20.01 -10.11
CA ASN A 473 -0.19 20.58 -10.75
C ASN A 473 1.08 20.11 -10.04
N PHE A 474 1.86 19.27 -10.71
CA PHE A 474 3.30 19.43 -10.56
C PHE A 474 3.58 20.91 -10.84
N ASN A 475 4.02 21.69 -9.84
CA ASN A 475 4.78 22.91 -10.12
C ASN A 475 6.19 22.53 -10.61
N MET A 476 6.29 21.48 -11.45
CA MET A 476 7.36 21.42 -12.43
C MET A 476 7.09 22.58 -13.36
N LYS A 477 7.99 23.58 -13.33
CA LYS A 477 8.04 24.53 -14.42
C LYS A 477 8.34 23.72 -15.67
N ILE A 478 7.34 23.54 -16.54
CA ILE A 478 7.57 22.97 -17.87
C ILE A 478 8.42 23.99 -18.60
N ILE A 479 9.65 23.59 -18.91
CA ILE A 479 10.56 24.42 -19.65
C ILE A 479 10.54 23.92 -21.08
N LYS A 480 10.40 24.86 -22.02
CA LYS A 480 10.45 24.64 -23.45
C LYS A 480 11.91 24.38 -23.86
N ALA A 481 12.46 23.24 -23.44
CA ALA A 481 13.89 22.98 -23.46
C ALA A 481 14.41 22.35 -24.76
N GLY A 482 13.52 21.72 -25.55
CA GLY A 482 13.92 20.91 -26.71
C GLY A 482 14.32 19.49 -26.33
N TYR A 483 14.90 18.75 -27.28
CA TYR A 483 15.28 17.35 -27.10
C TYR A 483 16.69 17.08 -27.64
N PRO A 484 17.74 17.05 -26.78
CA PRO A 484 19.14 16.88 -27.19
C PRO A 484 19.44 15.72 -28.12
N SER A 485 18.77 14.57 -27.96
CA SER A 485 19.00 13.43 -28.85
C SER A 485 18.34 13.61 -30.22
N LEU A 486 17.29 14.43 -30.34
CA LEU A 486 16.75 14.80 -31.66
C LEU A 486 17.73 15.72 -32.39
N ASP A 487 18.34 16.69 -31.70
CA ASP A 487 19.37 17.56 -32.27
C ASP A 487 20.55 16.72 -32.79
N LYS A 488 21.08 15.84 -31.93
CA LYS A 488 22.14 14.89 -32.32
C LYS A 488 21.75 14.07 -33.55
N ASN A 489 20.49 13.62 -33.61
CA ASN A 489 20.04 12.81 -34.73
C ASN A 489 19.97 13.62 -36.03
N ILE A 490 19.48 14.84 -35.97
CA ILE A 490 19.39 15.75 -37.13
C ILE A 490 20.79 16.12 -37.62
N ASP A 491 21.71 16.42 -36.70
CA ASP A 491 23.09 16.79 -37.04
C ASP A 491 23.85 15.66 -37.74
N LYS A 492 23.58 14.41 -37.33
CA LYS A 492 24.22 13.23 -37.89
C LYS A 492 23.55 12.69 -39.15
N TYR A 493 22.27 12.97 -39.33
CA TYR A 493 21.49 12.39 -40.41
C TYR A 493 21.90 12.95 -41.77
N ILE A 494 22.31 12.06 -42.67
CA ILE A 494 22.57 12.41 -44.07
C ILE A 494 21.37 11.97 -44.91
N HIS A 495 20.71 12.93 -45.56
CA HIS A 495 19.58 12.62 -46.43
C HIS A 495 20.03 11.77 -47.62
N LYS A 496 19.59 10.51 -47.63
CA LYS A 496 19.87 9.55 -48.72
C LYS A 496 18.67 9.51 -49.67
N GLN A 497 18.90 9.77 -50.95
CA GLN A 497 17.88 9.61 -51.99
C GLN A 497 17.55 8.13 -52.21
N ASN A 498 16.30 7.83 -52.56
CA ASN A 498 15.82 6.47 -52.84
C ASN A 498 16.21 5.42 -51.77
N PRO A 499 15.91 5.66 -50.48
CA PRO A 499 15.97 4.61 -49.47
C PRO A 499 15.15 3.38 -49.88
N LYS A 500 15.65 2.19 -49.50
CA LYS A 500 15.10 0.90 -49.94
C LYS A 500 14.38 0.13 -48.84
N TYR A 501 14.65 0.45 -47.59
CA TYR A 501 14.20 -0.37 -46.47
C TYR A 501 12.96 0.21 -45.78
N ILE A 502 12.19 -0.67 -45.15
CA ILE A 502 11.20 -0.32 -44.14
C ILE A 502 11.86 -0.57 -42.79
N LEU A 503 11.90 0.44 -41.92
CA LEU A 503 12.31 0.25 -40.54
C LEU A 503 11.12 -0.26 -39.72
N ILE A 504 11.31 -1.33 -38.97
CA ILE A 504 10.31 -1.87 -38.06
C ILE A 504 10.86 -1.78 -36.64
N SER A 505 10.10 -1.13 -35.75
CA SER A 505 10.43 -1.02 -34.34
C SER A 505 9.15 -1.00 -33.51
N PHE A 506 8.88 -2.08 -32.79
CA PHE A 506 7.74 -2.18 -31.88
C PHE A 506 8.23 -2.23 -30.43
N PHE A 507 7.39 -1.78 -29.49
CA PHE A 507 7.63 -1.98 -28.07
C PHE A 507 7.50 -3.48 -27.76
N GLN A 508 8.63 -4.14 -27.51
CA GLN A 508 8.67 -5.60 -27.48
C GLN A 508 8.08 -6.19 -26.19
N SER A 509 7.11 -7.07 -26.40
CA SER A 509 6.75 -8.18 -25.51
C SER A 509 6.72 -9.46 -26.35
N ASN A 510 6.83 -10.65 -25.73
CA ASN A 510 6.81 -11.92 -26.46
C ASN A 510 5.54 -12.11 -27.34
N ALA A 511 4.42 -11.48 -26.99
CA ALA A 511 3.20 -11.49 -27.80
C ALA A 511 3.36 -10.63 -29.07
N VAL A 512 3.92 -9.42 -28.93
CA VAL A 512 4.18 -8.49 -30.05
C VAL A 512 5.22 -9.06 -31.03
N ALA A 513 6.15 -9.89 -30.56
CA ALA A 513 7.11 -10.58 -31.42
C ALA A 513 6.43 -11.48 -32.47
N LYS A 514 5.36 -12.22 -32.11
CA LYS A 514 4.64 -13.10 -33.05
C LYS A 514 3.93 -12.32 -34.15
N ASP A 515 3.30 -11.21 -33.81
CA ASP A 515 2.60 -10.39 -34.81
C ASP A 515 3.58 -9.59 -35.68
N THR A 516 4.72 -9.19 -35.12
CA THR A 516 5.84 -8.62 -35.89
C THR A 516 6.37 -9.63 -36.91
N ILE A 517 6.55 -10.90 -36.53
CA ILE A 517 6.97 -11.96 -37.46
C ILE A 517 5.96 -12.14 -38.60
N LYS A 518 4.65 -12.14 -38.31
CA LYS A 518 3.61 -12.22 -39.34
C LYS A 518 3.68 -11.04 -40.31
N LEU A 519 3.83 -9.82 -39.78
CA LEU A 519 3.99 -8.62 -40.58
C LEU A 519 5.23 -8.70 -41.47
N VAL A 520 6.38 -9.09 -40.91
CA VAL A 520 7.62 -9.23 -41.67
C VAL A 520 7.48 -10.25 -42.80
N LYS A 521 6.92 -11.44 -42.52
CA LYS A 521 6.63 -12.47 -43.54
C LYS A 521 5.71 -11.91 -44.64
N PHE A 522 4.69 -11.14 -44.27
CA PHE A 522 3.78 -10.48 -45.22
C PHE A 522 4.52 -9.44 -46.10
N LEU A 523 5.37 -8.61 -45.52
CA LEU A 523 6.13 -7.58 -46.24
C LEU A 523 7.17 -8.18 -47.20
N ILE A 524 7.86 -9.25 -46.79
CA ILE A 524 8.80 -9.98 -47.65
C ILE A 524 8.07 -10.61 -48.84
N LYS A 525 6.89 -11.20 -48.62
CA LYS A 525 6.05 -11.75 -49.72
C LYS A 525 5.68 -10.66 -50.73
N ASN A 526 5.55 -9.41 -50.28
CA ASN A 526 5.30 -8.24 -51.12
C ASN A 526 6.59 -7.53 -51.60
N ARG A 527 7.76 -8.20 -51.50
CA ARG A 527 9.07 -7.76 -52.02
C ARG A 527 9.68 -6.52 -51.36
N TYR A 528 9.32 -6.22 -50.11
CA TYR A 528 9.98 -5.16 -49.36
C TYR A 528 11.26 -5.64 -48.67
N MET A 529 12.23 -4.74 -48.56
CA MET A 529 13.43 -4.91 -47.74
C MET A 529 13.19 -4.31 -46.36
N ILE A 530 13.69 -4.95 -45.31
CA ILE A 530 13.29 -4.64 -43.93
C ILE A 530 14.51 -4.47 -43.05
N ILE A 531 14.50 -3.45 -42.20
CA ILE A 531 15.40 -3.31 -41.05
C ILE A 531 14.56 -3.55 -39.81
N ILE A 532 14.92 -4.56 -39.01
CA ILE A 532 14.26 -4.82 -37.72
C ILE A 532 15.15 -4.24 -36.63
N ARG A 533 14.67 -3.19 -35.96
CA ARG A 533 15.36 -2.60 -34.82
C ARG A 533 14.81 -3.16 -33.51
N LEU A 534 15.68 -3.85 -32.79
CA LEU A 534 15.40 -4.39 -31.47
C LEU A 534 15.59 -3.32 -30.38
N LYS A 535 14.99 -3.56 -29.23
CA LYS A 535 15.18 -2.71 -28.06
C LYS A 535 16.57 -2.99 -27.47
N PRO A 536 17.34 -1.96 -27.08
CA PRO A 536 18.65 -2.15 -26.47
C PRO A 536 18.59 -3.08 -25.25
N GLY A 537 19.42 -4.12 -25.23
CA GLY A 537 19.47 -5.13 -24.17
C GLY A 537 18.58 -6.36 -24.37
N GLU A 538 17.73 -6.36 -25.40
CA GLU A 538 16.94 -7.53 -25.81
C GLU A 538 17.58 -8.20 -27.03
N ASN A 539 18.75 -8.82 -26.83
CA ASN A 539 19.54 -9.47 -27.88
C ASN A 539 19.04 -10.89 -28.24
N ASP A 540 17.90 -11.34 -27.72
CA ASP A 540 17.45 -12.72 -27.93
C ASP A 540 16.73 -12.85 -29.30
N PHE A 541 17.55 -12.90 -30.35
CA PHE A 541 17.15 -13.15 -31.75
C PHE A 541 16.39 -14.47 -31.95
N LYS A 542 16.25 -15.32 -30.92
CA LYS A 542 15.59 -16.63 -31.02
C LYS A 542 14.19 -16.56 -31.62
N CYS A 543 13.41 -15.54 -31.29
CA CYS A 543 12.07 -15.37 -31.86
C CYS A 543 12.08 -15.06 -33.37
N TYR A 544 13.13 -14.39 -33.87
CA TYR A 544 13.31 -14.06 -35.29
C TYR A 544 14.16 -15.08 -36.05
N SER A 545 14.65 -16.14 -35.40
CA SER A 545 15.43 -17.21 -36.05
C SER A 545 14.71 -17.87 -37.24
N GLU A 546 13.36 -17.84 -37.25
CA GLU A 546 12.54 -18.31 -38.38
C GLU A 546 12.53 -17.39 -39.61
N LEU A 547 13.11 -16.19 -39.51
CA LEU A 547 13.06 -15.17 -40.55
C LEU A 547 14.32 -15.08 -41.41
N ASP A 548 15.23 -16.06 -41.35
CA ASP A 548 16.50 -16.04 -42.10
C ASP A 548 16.26 -15.80 -43.60
N ASN A 549 16.51 -14.56 -44.02
CA ASN A 549 16.21 -14.05 -45.36
C ASN A 549 17.15 -12.88 -45.67
N LYS A 550 17.74 -12.89 -46.87
CA LYS A 550 18.65 -11.83 -47.36
C LYS A 550 18.02 -10.44 -47.45
N SER A 551 16.71 -10.34 -47.30
CA SER A 551 15.95 -9.08 -47.34
C SER A 551 15.82 -8.39 -45.97
N ILE A 552 16.36 -8.98 -44.90
CA ILE A 552 16.29 -8.45 -43.53
C ILE A 552 17.68 -8.03 -43.05
N ILE A 553 17.75 -6.83 -42.47
CA ILE A 553 18.87 -6.36 -41.67
C ILE A 553 18.40 -6.29 -40.21
N TYR A 554 19.23 -6.79 -39.30
CA TYR A 554 18.98 -6.69 -37.87
C TYR A 554 19.80 -5.54 -37.29
N ASP A 555 19.12 -4.60 -36.64
CA ASP A 555 19.70 -3.51 -35.87
C ASP A 555 19.48 -3.83 -34.39
N ASP A 556 20.56 -4.20 -33.70
CA ASP A 556 20.54 -4.65 -32.30
C ASP A 556 20.36 -3.50 -31.29
N GLY A 557 20.24 -2.26 -31.79
CA GLY A 557 20.05 -1.08 -30.97
C GLY A 557 21.28 -0.64 -30.18
N SER A 558 22.44 -1.30 -30.36
CA SER A 558 23.71 -0.95 -29.72
C SER A 558 24.44 0.20 -30.44
N ASP A 559 24.19 0.35 -31.75
CA ASP A 559 24.73 1.42 -32.60
C ASP A 559 23.75 2.61 -32.76
N ASP A 560 24.30 3.74 -33.23
CA ASP A 560 23.55 4.96 -33.52
C ASP A 560 22.43 4.71 -34.54
N VAL A 561 21.19 5.09 -34.20
CA VAL A 561 19.96 4.78 -34.98
C VAL A 561 19.99 5.36 -36.41
N ILE A 562 20.91 6.27 -36.67
CA ILE A 562 21.06 7.01 -37.92
C ILE A 562 21.24 6.11 -39.12
N HIS A 563 22.01 5.03 -39.02
CA HIS A 563 22.17 4.12 -40.15
C HIS A 563 20.82 3.54 -40.62
N SER A 564 19.97 3.15 -39.67
CA SER A 564 18.63 2.64 -39.96
C SER A 564 17.70 3.73 -40.51
N PHE A 565 17.86 4.97 -40.05
CA PHE A 565 17.08 6.11 -40.53
C PHE A 565 17.42 6.50 -41.97
N GLU A 566 18.71 6.54 -42.32
CA GLU A 566 19.18 6.90 -43.66
C GLU A 566 18.74 5.90 -44.72
N ASN A 567 18.74 4.61 -44.37
CA ASN A 567 18.43 3.54 -45.32
C ASN A 567 16.93 3.25 -45.45
N SER A 568 16.09 3.78 -44.56
CA SER A 568 14.65 3.52 -44.56
C SER A 568 13.84 4.67 -45.15
N PHE A 569 12.79 4.31 -45.89
CA PHE A 569 11.85 5.28 -46.48
C PHE A 569 10.63 5.54 -45.60
N THR A 570 10.38 4.64 -44.64
CA THR A 570 9.38 4.82 -43.59
C THR A 570 9.72 3.93 -42.39
N LEU A 571 9.05 4.21 -41.27
CA LEU A 571 9.05 3.44 -40.05
C LEU A 571 7.65 2.84 -39.84
N ILE A 572 7.56 1.54 -39.53
CA ILE A 572 6.33 0.92 -38.99
C ILE A 572 6.56 0.67 -37.50
N THR A 573 5.68 1.22 -36.67
CA THR A 573 5.82 1.19 -35.21
C THR A 573 4.47 1.24 -34.50
N ASP A 574 4.49 1.14 -33.18
CA ASP A 574 3.36 1.33 -32.28
C ASP A 574 3.44 2.71 -31.57
N TYR A 575 3.16 2.76 -30.27
CA TYR A 575 3.17 3.98 -29.46
C TYR A 575 4.57 4.35 -28.94
N SER A 576 5.63 3.91 -29.62
CA SER A 576 7.01 4.22 -29.30
C SER A 576 7.36 5.69 -29.59
N SER A 577 8.27 6.29 -28.79
CA SER A 577 8.78 7.64 -29.07
C SER A 577 9.51 7.75 -30.42
N ILE A 578 9.96 6.62 -30.98
CA ILE A 578 10.57 6.59 -32.31
C ILE A 578 9.58 6.98 -33.42
N ALA A 579 8.27 6.80 -33.18
CA ALA A 579 7.22 7.24 -34.09
C ALA A 579 7.30 8.72 -34.44
N HIS A 580 7.68 9.56 -33.47
CA HIS A 580 7.82 11.01 -33.66
C HIS A 580 9.24 11.40 -34.04
N THR A 581 10.25 10.80 -33.41
CA THR A 581 11.65 11.18 -33.67
C THR A 581 12.11 10.78 -35.07
N TYR A 582 11.58 9.69 -35.65
CA TYR A 582 11.90 9.30 -37.03
C TYR A 582 11.43 10.35 -38.06
N PRO A 583 10.15 10.76 -38.11
CA PRO A 583 9.70 11.79 -39.05
C PRO A 583 10.38 13.14 -38.82
N LEU A 584 10.58 13.55 -37.56
CA LEU A 584 11.26 14.81 -37.26
C LEU A 584 12.74 14.79 -37.66
N THR A 585 13.39 13.63 -37.68
CA THR A 585 14.78 13.51 -38.14
C THR A 585 14.86 13.42 -39.67
N THR A 586 14.10 12.48 -40.26
CA THR A 586 14.26 12.06 -41.66
C THR A 586 13.40 12.86 -42.64
N LEU A 587 12.41 13.60 -42.14
CA LEU A 587 11.36 14.25 -42.94
C LEU A 587 10.50 13.24 -43.72
N ARG A 588 10.33 12.03 -43.19
CA ARG A 588 9.51 10.96 -43.77
C ARG A 588 8.49 10.44 -42.75
N LYS A 589 7.25 10.22 -43.18
CA LYS A 589 6.20 9.76 -42.26
C LYS A 589 6.45 8.36 -41.72
N ALA A 590 5.93 8.11 -40.52
CA ALA A 590 5.83 6.78 -39.94
C ALA A 590 4.40 6.21 -40.08
N ILE A 591 4.28 4.89 -40.11
CA ILE A 591 3.01 4.17 -40.06
C ILE A 591 2.81 3.67 -38.63
N LEU A 592 1.74 4.15 -37.99
CA LEU A 592 1.29 3.64 -36.70
C LEU A 592 0.41 2.42 -36.92
N PHE A 593 0.93 1.24 -36.59
CA PHE A 593 0.21 -0.03 -36.70
C PHE A 593 -0.34 -0.48 -35.35
N MET A 594 -1.59 -0.12 -35.06
CA MET A 594 -2.26 -0.40 -33.78
C MET A 594 -3.79 -0.25 -33.93
N PRO A 595 -4.62 -0.80 -33.02
CA PRO A 595 -6.07 -0.67 -33.11
C PRO A 595 -6.57 0.78 -32.93
N ASN A 596 -7.72 1.11 -33.54
CA ASN A 596 -8.35 2.44 -33.45
C ASN A 596 -8.62 2.89 -32.01
N SER A 597 -8.90 1.95 -31.10
CA SER A 597 -9.08 2.22 -29.67
C SER A 597 -7.86 2.88 -29.00
N ILE A 598 -6.68 2.78 -29.61
CA ILE A 598 -5.45 3.44 -29.17
C ILE A 598 -5.17 4.68 -30.02
N LEU A 599 -5.31 4.60 -31.35
CA LEU A 599 -5.03 5.71 -32.27
C LEU A 599 -5.90 6.95 -32.02
N ASP A 600 -7.15 6.73 -31.63
CA ASP A 600 -8.14 7.78 -31.43
C ASP A 600 -8.25 8.21 -29.97
N LYS A 601 -7.37 7.70 -29.10
CA LYS A 601 -7.34 8.08 -27.70
C LYS A 601 -6.76 9.49 -27.55
N GLU A 602 -7.56 10.35 -26.93
CA GLU A 602 -7.24 11.76 -26.74
C GLU A 602 -6.90 12.07 -25.28
N ILE A 603 -5.92 12.94 -25.07
CA ILE A 603 -5.61 13.56 -23.78
C ILE A 603 -5.52 15.07 -24.01
N TYR A 604 -6.39 15.85 -23.36
CA TYR A 604 -6.46 17.32 -23.46
C TYR A 604 -6.56 17.87 -24.90
N GLY A 605 -7.41 17.33 -25.76
CA GLY A 605 -7.53 17.81 -27.14
C GLY A 605 -6.45 17.29 -28.09
N LYS A 606 -5.56 16.41 -27.61
CA LYS A 606 -4.40 15.93 -28.38
C LYS A 606 -4.34 14.42 -28.42
N THR A 607 -4.08 13.88 -29.61
CA THR A 607 -3.86 12.46 -29.86
C THR A 607 -2.37 12.16 -30.00
N PHE A 608 -1.97 10.90 -29.81
CA PHE A 608 -0.62 10.44 -30.17
C PHE A 608 -0.41 10.44 -31.69
N PHE A 609 -1.47 10.21 -32.46
CA PHE A 609 -1.45 10.39 -33.90
C PHE A 609 -1.31 11.87 -34.26
N ASP A 610 -0.49 12.17 -35.26
CA ASP A 610 -0.32 13.49 -35.85
C ASP A 610 -0.28 13.31 -37.37
N GLU A 611 -1.19 13.92 -38.09
CA GLU A 611 -1.32 13.76 -39.54
C GLU A 611 -0.12 14.29 -40.34
N ASN A 612 0.68 15.17 -39.75
CA ASN A 612 1.90 15.67 -40.38
C ASN A 612 3.00 14.62 -40.30
N LEU A 613 3.04 13.82 -39.23
CA LEU A 613 4.12 12.87 -38.98
C LEU A 613 3.73 11.42 -39.32
N HIS A 614 2.45 11.09 -39.30
CA HIS A 614 1.97 9.71 -39.23
C HIS A 614 0.91 9.35 -40.29
N LEU A 615 0.84 8.07 -40.61
CA LEU A 615 -0.29 7.39 -41.25
C LEU A 615 -0.82 6.30 -40.32
N LYS A 616 -2.13 6.03 -40.35
CA LYS A 616 -2.79 5.00 -39.53
C LYS A 616 -2.87 3.67 -40.30
N ALA A 617 -2.66 2.56 -39.62
CA ALA A 617 -3.01 1.23 -40.10
C ALA A 617 -3.49 0.34 -38.95
N THR A 618 -4.56 -0.42 -39.19
CA THR A 618 -5.14 -1.38 -38.24
C THR A 618 -5.01 -2.83 -38.72
N ASN A 619 -4.65 -3.03 -40.00
CA ASN A 619 -4.43 -4.33 -40.62
C ASN A 619 -3.31 -4.26 -41.69
N PHE A 620 -2.92 -5.41 -42.22
CA PHE A 620 -1.80 -5.51 -43.18
C PHE A 620 -2.10 -4.92 -44.56
N ASP A 621 -3.37 -4.91 -44.99
CA ASP A 621 -3.76 -4.32 -46.27
C ASP A 621 -3.64 -2.79 -46.24
N GLU A 622 -4.03 -2.17 -45.13
CA GLU A 622 -3.81 -0.74 -44.88
C GLU A 622 -2.32 -0.38 -44.82
N ILE A 623 -1.48 -1.23 -44.21
CA ILE A 623 -0.02 -1.06 -44.27
C ILE A 623 0.44 -1.07 -45.73
N LEU A 624 0.01 -2.04 -46.54
CA LEU A 624 0.44 -2.14 -47.93
C LEU A 624 0.01 -0.93 -48.77
N LEU A 625 -1.18 -0.39 -48.51
CA LEU A 625 -1.68 0.82 -49.15
C LEU A 625 -0.80 2.03 -48.79
N ASN A 626 -0.56 2.24 -47.49
CA ASN A 626 0.29 3.33 -46.99
C ASN A 626 1.73 3.22 -47.52
N LEU A 627 2.29 2.01 -47.61
CA LEU A 627 3.63 1.78 -48.13
C LEU A 627 3.77 2.18 -49.59
N LYS A 628 2.77 1.87 -50.43
CA LYS A 628 2.77 2.28 -51.84
C LYS A 628 2.75 3.80 -51.99
N GLU A 629 1.95 4.48 -51.16
CA GLU A 629 1.91 5.94 -51.14
C GLU A 629 3.26 6.54 -50.72
N LEU A 630 3.82 6.07 -49.60
CA LEU A 630 5.08 6.58 -49.07
C LEU A 630 6.27 6.27 -49.99
N GLU A 631 6.28 5.11 -50.63
CA GLU A 631 7.33 4.76 -51.60
C GLU A 631 7.30 5.67 -52.83
N ALA A 632 6.11 6.03 -53.32
CA ALA A 632 5.94 6.97 -54.42
C ALA A 632 6.36 8.41 -54.05
N LYS A 633 6.21 8.78 -52.77
CA LYS A 633 6.49 10.13 -52.24
C LYS A 633 7.78 10.23 -51.42
N LYS A 634 8.64 9.21 -51.38
CA LYS A 634 9.79 9.14 -50.45
C LYS A 634 10.82 10.25 -50.62
N ASP A 635 10.89 10.83 -51.83
CA ASP A 635 11.76 11.95 -52.19
C ASP A 635 10.93 13.19 -52.63
N ASP A 636 9.64 13.25 -52.26
CA ASP A 636 8.78 14.39 -52.54
C ASP A 636 9.18 15.59 -51.68
N LEU A 637 9.73 16.63 -52.32
CA LEU A 637 10.21 17.84 -51.64
C LEU A 637 9.09 18.61 -50.95
N TYR A 638 7.87 18.58 -51.47
CA TYR A 638 6.76 19.31 -50.89
C TYR A 638 6.32 18.67 -49.56
N GLU A 639 6.22 17.33 -49.50
CA GLU A 639 5.93 16.63 -48.26
C GLU A 639 7.06 16.77 -47.23
N GLN A 640 8.32 16.72 -47.67
CA GLN A 640 9.47 16.94 -46.80
C GLN A 640 9.47 18.34 -46.20
N GLU A 641 9.17 19.37 -46.99
CA GLU A 641 9.08 20.75 -46.50
C GLU A 641 7.89 20.96 -45.56
N LYS A 642 6.77 20.26 -45.77
CA LYS A 642 5.64 20.29 -44.83
C LYS A 642 6.06 19.75 -43.45
N ILE A 643 6.74 18.61 -43.41
CA ILE A 643 7.25 18.03 -42.15
C ILE A 643 8.33 18.92 -41.54
N ARG A 644 9.22 19.49 -42.35
CA ARG A 644 10.28 20.42 -41.89
C ARG A 644 9.67 21.65 -41.23
N SER A 645 8.67 22.25 -41.86
CA SER A 645 7.94 23.40 -41.32
C SER A 645 7.27 23.06 -40.00
N TYR A 646 6.55 21.93 -39.93
CA TYR A 646 5.95 21.44 -38.69
C TYR A 646 7.01 21.27 -37.57
N ARG A 647 8.12 20.59 -37.86
CA ARG A 647 9.21 20.37 -36.91
C ARG A 647 9.76 21.68 -36.36
N ASN A 648 10.06 22.64 -37.23
CA ASN A 648 10.66 23.91 -36.84
C ASN A 648 9.70 24.77 -35.99
N ASN A 649 8.38 24.57 -36.14
CA ASN A 649 7.37 25.31 -35.38
C ASN A 649 7.05 24.65 -34.03
N GLU A 650 6.99 23.32 -33.97
CA GLU A 650 6.53 22.58 -32.80
C GLU A 650 7.68 22.16 -31.84
N VAL A 651 8.92 22.04 -32.35
CA VAL A 651 10.07 21.62 -31.53
C VAL A 651 10.83 22.83 -30.99
N TYR A 652 10.83 22.98 -29.67
CA TYR A 652 11.58 24.04 -28.99
C TYR A 652 13.10 23.84 -29.08
N ASN A 653 13.85 24.95 -29.18
CA ASN A 653 15.32 25.00 -29.21
C ASN A 653 15.98 23.97 -30.14
N LEU A 654 15.35 23.68 -31.29
CA LEU A 654 15.89 22.75 -32.27
C LEU A 654 17.33 23.12 -32.64
N GLY A 655 18.26 22.17 -32.54
CA GLY A 655 19.71 22.34 -32.74
C GLY A 655 20.47 22.92 -31.54
N HIS A 656 19.78 23.42 -30.51
CA HIS A 656 20.37 24.11 -29.37
C HIS A 656 19.82 23.61 -28.02
N SER A 657 19.19 22.43 -27.97
CA SER A 657 18.50 21.96 -26.77
C SER A 657 19.47 21.76 -25.60
N SER A 658 20.64 21.15 -25.86
CA SER A 658 21.67 20.93 -24.84
C SER A 658 22.24 22.24 -24.28
N GLU A 659 22.51 23.20 -25.16
CA GLU A 659 23.01 24.53 -24.79
C GLU A 659 21.99 25.27 -23.93
N PHE A 660 20.73 25.29 -24.36
CA PHE A 660 19.64 25.90 -23.61
C PHE A 660 19.50 25.27 -22.22
N ILE A 661 19.52 23.94 -22.12
CA ILE A 661 19.40 23.22 -20.83
C ILE A 661 20.59 23.56 -19.92
N ALA A 662 21.81 23.54 -20.44
CA ALA A 662 23.01 23.86 -19.67
C ALA A 662 22.97 25.30 -19.15
N ASN A 663 22.62 26.26 -20.00
CA ASN A 663 22.51 27.67 -19.62
C ASN A 663 21.40 27.89 -18.58
N PHE A 664 20.23 27.26 -18.77
CA PHE A 664 19.14 27.32 -17.80
C PHE A 664 19.57 26.79 -16.41
N ILE A 665 20.31 25.68 -16.37
CA ILE A 665 20.83 25.12 -15.11
C ILE A 665 21.83 26.09 -14.47
N LEU A 666 22.76 26.65 -15.25
CA LEU A 666 23.76 27.60 -14.76
C LEU A 666 23.12 28.88 -14.20
N GLU A 667 22.08 29.41 -14.85
CA GLU A 667 21.30 30.55 -14.35
C GLU A 667 20.64 30.22 -13.00
N LYS A 668 19.99 29.06 -12.89
CA LYS A 668 19.31 28.64 -11.66
C LYS A 668 20.26 28.37 -10.50
N LEU A 669 21.50 27.98 -10.78
CA LEU A 669 22.54 27.82 -9.75
C LEU A 669 23.08 29.16 -9.22
N LYS A 670 23.01 30.23 -10.01
CA LYS A 670 23.42 31.59 -9.61
C LYS A 670 22.36 32.35 -8.80
N GLU A 671 21.11 31.89 -8.82
CA GLU A 671 19.97 32.48 -8.07
C GLU A 671 19.91 32.03 -6.59
N LYS A 672 20.96 31.40 -6.04
CA LYS A 672 21.02 30.92 -4.65
C LYS A 672 21.68 31.89 -3.68
#